data_AF-G5SVT0-F1
#
_entry.id   AF-G5SVT0-F1
#
_cell.length_a   1.000
_cell.length_b   1.000
_cell.length_c   1.000
_cell.angle_alpha   90.00
_cell.angle_beta   90.00
_cell.angle_gamma   90.00
#
_symmetry.space_group_name_H-M   'P 1'
#
loop_
_entity.id
_entity.type
_entity.pdbx_description
1 polymer ?
#
loop_
_entity_poly.entity_id
_entity_poly.type
_entity_poly.pdbx_seq_one_letter_code
_entity_poly.pdbx_strand_id
1 'polypeptide(L)'
;MKNSLLAVMALCGATSSALPLWAAEWENPIPNFVEPNLATDGTGGGMYYIYHVVTQKFITCGDYNHNWGTEVIVADEGKQLDLTYDTDYELSNRPETDKEYSKAKGWRFTMWDGKSNTGRHELYYSPTDNAFCVDHNKQGHMLWEIRPVGDGNYRIKISDNDPTYGLNSEHAAEYVGLVDETRTGVDAFINPETAGNEKAQLDWRFVTPEAYEVLLAKRVLKKWLESADEAGYTEYGEYDKVYQDAAATLEKVEAASAGLKKAVFDFKFSGASEEHPADVTDVIENPAFDNGENGWTLQRDAISGQDNFGVQSSSQTTSDGTEFKGFFERWTATNPQTSWSITQEINDIPDGRYRLSAYILTNVKEENGGPKGRYLYAKSKGGEVKLQATVPSPDGGGYAAPYTLEFSVIGGSATVGLKVENPNSEWTGVDNFKLEYLGKTGAMTMQDYLKEHIGDAEKTYGAYKEANKKMSKKGEDSYLTLIQHAKEVAADASVDIETVSALIETLQKQMDEMAKDVAAYEKLAQLLTEAETKYWAPPYEDAEWPTLEDYIDNTLKVEQGNCSFDPALIDSVQPRMDRYYMEDFRAAALRGEIEDFTPLLVNANFTNNANGWQGGSGQGVETGEMYDKQTFDVYQEIEGLPEGSYEVSVQGFQRPTWHDACQAAWGTEAKEAQVTAYAYGNDGSVKLHHCYDEVFDEPMQAEGWGKDVQLSLPNDELRNGKYALDALTGTHKAFEEGHFENKFVCYVKADGKLRVGVRMTEDSGLAGDWTTYDNFRLKYLGAEDMTGAVSALEARIADAKVLFDDKETLTTQAAKDALQKAITDATAALETELTQESYAVNAEALNAAIDLETQSRAAATKLEAVATAHDNKFNGTEGAEGYDKYIGTDEYDVLLELVSDEVLLAIDERSLVDLAQIESFMQRMNEAYCKMVATQVDFNGASKDTPVDVTGMITNPSFEEMDADTQEKVSSGAGWECNKVDGNLKASDLVYEMYNIGDVKLYQTVYALPKGYYRLTYNGFYRGGDAVPAALTRRDSTEEVLNTKVYVETASEKLSVPLASIFDNVTLYSYDSGDIVLADSLFPDMPDMMYHTVVNGRVGARKAFEDNAYEGAFSFEVKEDGEGVTIGVEKDEVITNDWTCFDNFHLYYLGAGEANRPDDIPNGVEDAVADGKAMVVSSAWYTINGVRVAEPKQRGIYIRQDKMSDGTTQSVKVMVR
;
A
#
# COMPACT_ATOMS: atom_id res chain seq x y z
N MET A 1 -53.20 59.12 -48.88
CA MET A 1 -53.36 59.14 -47.41
C MET A 1 -53.68 57.72 -46.97
N LYS A 2 -52.63 56.95 -46.68
CA LYS A 2 -52.69 55.49 -46.49
C LYS A 2 -51.79 55.10 -45.31
N ASN A 3 -52.37 54.31 -44.41
CA ASN A 3 -51.81 53.30 -43.51
C ASN A 3 -50.30 53.36 -43.22
N SER A 4 -49.96 53.86 -42.04
CA SER A 4 -48.64 53.82 -41.41
C SER A 4 -48.64 52.91 -40.17
N LEU A 5 -49.34 51.78 -40.24
CA LEU A 5 -49.60 50.87 -39.11
C LEU A 5 -49.43 49.38 -39.48
N LEU A 6 -48.39 49.07 -40.26
CA LEU A 6 -48.05 47.68 -40.67
C LEU A 6 -46.56 47.45 -41.02
N ALA A 7 -45.65 48.33 -40.58
CA ALA A 7 -44.20 48.18 -40.82
C ALA A 7 -43.34 48.14 -39.54
N VAL A 8 -43.96 48.08 -38.35
CA VAL A 8 -43.27 48.09 -37.05
C VAL A 8 -43.68 46.88 -36.17
N MET A 9 -44.42 45.90 -36.72
CA MET A 9 -44.75 44.62 -36.07
C MET A 9 -44.27 43.43 -36.90
N ALA A 10 -43.00 43.45 -37.30
CA ALA A 10 -42.34 42.30 -37.93
C ALA A 10 -40.91 42.08 -37.39
N LEU A 11 -40.60 42.56 -36.18
CA LEU A 11 -39.29 42.42 -35.55
C LEU A 11 -39.33 41.87 -34.11
N CYS A 12 -40.50 41.39 -33.65
CA CYS A 12 -40.65 40.82 -32.29
C CYS A 12 -41.44 39.51 -32.24
N GLY A 13 -41.28 38.61 -33.22
CA GLY A 13 -41.93 37.30 -33.11
C GLY A 13 -41.88 36.48 -34.39
N ALA A 14 -40.70 35.99 -34.75
CA ALA A 14 -40.41 34.78 -35.53
C ALA A 14 -38.99 34.87 -36.12
N THR A 15 -38.00 34.42 -35.37
CA THR A 15 -36.78 33.76 -35.87
C THR A 15 -36.32 32.85 -34.71
N SER A 16 -36.42 31.51 -34.61
CA SER A 16 -36.54 30.41 -35.58
C SER A 16 -36.53 30.79 -37.05
N SER A 17 -35.35 30.67 -37.66
CA SER A 17 -35.09 30.67 -39.11
C SER A 17 -35.40 31.97 -39.87
N ALA A 18 -34.47 32.92 -39.79
CA ALA A 18 -33.94 33.61 -40.96
C ALA A 18 -32.68 34.37 -40.51
N LEU A 19 -31.56 33.66 -40.47
CA LEU A 19 -30.23 34.26 -40.52
C LEU A 19 -30.20 35.32 -41.65
N PRO A 20 -29.34 36.35 -41.60
CA PRO A 20 -28.94 37.03 -42.83
C PRO A 20 -28.68 35.95 -43.87
N LEU A 21 -29.19 36.09 -45.10
CA LEU A 21 -29.10 35.09 -46.17
C LEU A 21 -27.63 34.77 -46.62
N TRP A 22 -26.66 35.18 -45.81
CA TRP A 22 -25.22 35.21 -46.01
C TRP A 22 -24.40 34.89 -44.73
N ALA A 23 -25.00 34.63 -43.56
CA ALA A 23 -24.22 34.12 -42.42
C ALA A 23 -23.90 32.64 -42.68
N ALA A 24 -22.62 32.31 -42.82
CA ALA A 24 -22.22 30.92 -42.99
C ALA A 24 -22.43 30.19 -41.65
N GLU A 25 -23.12 29.06 -41.66
CA GLU A 25 -23.23 28.19 -40.48
C GLU A 25 -21.92 27.37 -40.40
N TRP A 26 -21.06 27.69 -39.42
CA TRP A 26 -19.76 27.03 -39.27
C TRP A 26 -19.92 25.72 -38.49
N GLU A 27 -19.56 24.60 -39.10
CA GLU A 27 -19.58 23.28 -38.43
C GLU A 27 -18.43 23.16 -37.42
N ASN A 28 -18.60 22.43 -36.31
CA ASN A 28 -17.54 22.19 -35.31
C ASN A 28 -16.30 21.56 -35.96
N PRO A 29 -15.06 21.96 -35.58
CA PRO A 29 -13.88 21.36 -36.14
C PRO A 29 -13.81 19.93 -35.65
N ILE A 30 -13.56 19.08 -36.60
CA ILE A 30 -13.43 17.65 -36.40
C ILE A 30 -11.91 17.39 -36.37
N PRO A 31 -11.37 16.70 -35.35
CA PRO A 31 -9.93 16.43 -35.29
C PRO A 31 -9.50 15.64 -36.52
N ASN A 32 -8.21 15.75 -36.84
CA ASN A 32 -7.61 14.81 -37.76
C ASN A 32 -7.56 13.45 -37.06
N PHE A 33 -8.49 12.60 -37.44
CA PHE A 33 -8.46 11.23 -37.00
C PHE A 33 -7.35 10.52 -37.73
N VAL A 34 -6.62 9.75 -36.96
CA VAL A 34 -5.71 8.76 -37.51
C VAL A 34 -6.42 7.42 -37.51
N GLU A 35 -6.07 6.60 -38.49
CA GLU A 35 -6.18 5.18 -38.29
C GLU A 35 -5.17 4.83 -37.19
N PRO A 36 -5.62 4.43 -35.98
CA PRO A 36 -4.70 4.01 -34.95
C PRO A 36 -3.86 2.86 -35.52
N ASN A 37 -2.59 2.80 -35.15
CA ASN A 37 -1.73 1.74 -35.63
C ASN A 37 -2.11 0.42 -34.95
N LEU A 38 -3.10 -0.28 -35.53
CA LEU A 38 -3.61 -1.54 -35.01
C LEU A 38 -2.81 -2.75 -35.51
N ALA A 39 -1.55 -2.57 -35.90
CA ALA A 39 -0.69 -3.67 -36.30
C ALA A 39 -0.41 -4.59 -35.11
N THR A 40 -0.81 -5.84 -35.22
CA THR A 40 -0.67 -6.85 -34.15
C THR A 40 0.70 -7.54 -34.16
N ASP A 41 1.64 -7.08 -35.00
CA ASP A 41 2.97 -7.68 -35.21
C ASP A 41 4.05 -7.11 -34.27
N GLY A 42 3.65 -6.37 -33.24
CA GLY A 42 4.53 -5.71 -32.29
C GLY A 42 5.00 -4.32 -32.74
N THR A 43 4.62 -3.86 -33.93
CA THR A 43 4.87 -2.48 -34.38
C THR A 43 3.68 -1.54 -34.18
N GLY A 44 2.52 -2.08 -33.78
CA GLY A 44 1.31 -1.33 -33.45
C GLY A 44 1.30 -0.73 -32.05
N GLY A 45 0.30 0.11 -31.79
CA GLY A 45 0.14 0.85 -30.54
C GLY A 45 0.53 2.32 -30.65
N GLY A 46 0.85 2.92 -29.51
CA GLY A 46 1.27 4.32 -29.37
C GLY A 46 0.38 5.12 -28.42
N MET A 47 0.69 6.40 -28.26
CA MET A 47 -0.09 7.29 -27.40
C MET A 47 -1.25 7.90 -28.19
N TYR A 48 -2.46 7.89 -27.60
CA TYR A 48 -3.65 8.47 -28.21
C TYR A 48 -4.57 9.17 -27.19
N TYR A 49 -5.40 10.06 -27.71
CA TYR A 49 -6.64 10.50 -27.10
C TYR A 49 -7.82 9.84 -27.82
N ILE A 50 -8.80 9.36 -27.06
CA ILE A 50 -9.97 8.64 -27.60
C ILE A 50 -11.18 9.56 -27.60
N TYR A 51 -11.73 9.80 -28.78
CA TYR A 51 -12.80 10.76 -29.05
C TYR A 51 -14.15 10.06 -29.28
N HIS A 52 -15.19 10.46 -28.56
CA HIS A 52 -16.55 9.97 -28.74
C HIS A 52 -17.28 10.76 -29.84
N VAL A 53 -17.78 10.09 -30.88
CA VAL A 53 -18.27 10.72 -32.13
C VAL A 53 -19.50 11.60 -31.90
N VAL A 54 -20.45 11.15 -31.07
CA VAL A 54 -21.73 11.87 -30.91
C VAL A 54 -21.64 13.00 -29.91
N THR A 55 -20.99 12.79 -28.76
CA THR A 55 -20.84 13.85 -27.75
C THR A 55 -19.68 14.80 -28.06
N GLN A 56 -18.76 14.42 -28.95
CA GLN A 56 -17.58 15.20 -29.33
C GLN A 56 -16.58 15.43 -28.17
N LYS A 57 -16.54 14.49 -27.22
CA LYS A 57 -15.74 14.51 -25.97
C LYS A 57 -14.66 13.42 -25.95
N PHE A 58 -13.78 13.47 -24.96
CA PHE A 58 -12.63 12.57 -24.79
C PHE A 58 -12.65 11.78 -23.48
N ILE A 59 -12.02 10.61 -23.47
CA ILE A 59 -11.90 9.74 -22.28
C ILE A 59 -10.93 10.32 -21.22
N THR A 60 -11.29 10.23 -19.93
CA THR A 60 -10.49 10.57 -18.74
C THR A 60 -10.95 9.77 -17.49
N CYS A 61 -10.39 10.00 -16.30
CA CYS A 61 -10.84 9.40 -15.03
C CYS A 61 -11.36 10.46 -14.03
N GLY A 62 -12.37 10.10 -13.23
CA GLY A 62 -12.98 10.99 -12.25
C GLY A 62 -14.04 10.31 -11.37
N ASP A 63 -14.85 11.13 -10.70
CA ASP A 63 -15.96 10.66 -9.88
C ASP A 63 -17.23 10.46 -10.73
N TYR A 64 -17.88 9.30 -10.61
CA TYR A 64 -19.14 9.03 -11.28
C TYR A 64 -20.17 8.32 -10.37
N ASN A 65 -20.08 6.99 -10.22
CA ASN A 65 -21.04 6.21 -9.42
C ASN A 65 -20.55 5.99 -7.98
N HIS A 66 -19.24 5.90 -7.77
CA HIS A 66 -18.64 5.49 -6.50
C HIS A 66 -17.77 6.56 -5.82
N ASN A 67 -17.47 7.66 -6.52
CA ASN A 67 -16.64 8.78 -6.03
C ASN A 67 -15.22 8.37 -5.59
N TRP A 68 -14.63 7.42 -6.31
CA TRP A 68 -13.26 6.96 -6.05
C TRP A 68 -12.20 7.83 -6.71
N GLY A 69 -12.59 8.66 -7.68
CA GLY A 69 -11.69 9.38 -8.58
C GLY A 69 -11.00 8.50 -9.63
N THR A 70 -11.37 7.21 -9.72
CA THR A 70 -10.76 6.22 -10.64
C THR A 70 -11.70 5.76 -11.76
N GLU A 71 -12.95 6.25 -11.82
CA GLU A 71 -13.97 5.81 -12.79
C GLU A 71 -13.79 6.50 -14.16
N VAL A 72 -14.08 5.79 -15.25
CA VAL A 72 -13.89 6.28 -16.63
C VAL A 72 -15.06 7.15 -17.07
N ILE A 73 -14.74 8.35 -17.54
CA ILE A 73 -15.72 9.35 -17.97
C ILE A 73 -15.32 9.99 -19.30
N VAL A 74 -16.27 10.64 -19.99
CA VAL A 74 -15.99 11.59 -21.08
C VAL A 74 -16.06 13.03 -20.60
N ALA A 75 -15.08 13.84 -21.01
CA ALA A 75 -14.99 15.26 -20.74
C ALA A 75 -14.51 16.02 -21.98
N ASP A 76 -14.60 17.35 -21.96
CA ASP A 76 -14.14 18.17 -23.09
C ASP A 76 -12.62 18.06 -23.31
N GLU A 77 -11.89 17.74 -22.23
CA GLU A 77 -10.46 17.42 -22.20
C GLU A 77 -10.23 15.97 -21.77
N GLY A 78 -9.39 15.24 -22.50
CA GLY A 78 -9.05 13.84 -22.21
C GLY A 78 -7.73 13.69 -21.46
N LYS A 79 -7.50 12.48 -20.92
CA LYS A 79 -6.18 12.02 -20.48
C LYS A 79 -5.53 11.19 -21.59
N GLN A 80 -4.21 11.25 -21.66
CA GLN A 80 -3.43 10.49 -22.63
C GLN A 80 -3.50 8.99 -22.27
N LEU A 81 -3.69 8.14 -23.28
CA LEU A 81 -3.74 6.70 -23.13
C LEU A 81 -2.61 6.05 -23.92
N ASP A 82 -1.81 5.23 -23.24
CA ASP A 82 -0.84 4.34 -23.88
C ASP A 82 -1.54 3.10 -24.40
N LEU A 83 -1.54 2.93 -25.72
CA LEU A 83 -2.14 1.81 -26.40
C LEU A 83 -1.06 0.76 -26.70
N THR A 84 -1.14 -0.39 -26.05
CA THR A 84 -0.21 -1.51 -26.28
C THR A 84 -0.97 -2.75 -26.75
N TYR A 85 -0.40 -3.50 -27.69
CA TYR A 85 -0.96 -4.78 -28.12
C TYR A 85 -0.28 -5.93 -27.42
N ASP A 86 -0.93 -6.48 -26.39
CA ASP A 86 -0.35 -7.59 -25.66
C ASP A 86 -1.41 -8.50 -25.03
N THR A 87 -0.97 -9.48 -24.26
CA THR A 87 -1.87 -10.32 -23.46
C THR A 87 -2.42 -9.56 -22.25
N ASP A 88 -3.54 -10.04 -21.74
CA ASP A 88 -3.98 -9.72 -20.40
C ASP A 88 -3.01 -10.40 -19.45
N TYR A 89 -2.12 -9.66 -18.79
CA TYR A 89 -1.10 -10.31 -17.97
C TYR A 89 -1.71 -11.00 -16.73
N GLU A 90 -2.94 -10.69 -16.33
CA GLU A 90 -3.62 -11.44 -15.28
C GLU A 90 -4.25 -12.72 -15.85
N LEU A 91 -5.04 -12.62 -16.94
CA LEU A 91 -5.73 -13.80 -17.50
C LEU A 91 -4.80 -14.77 -18.25
N SER A 92 -3.72 -14.27 -18.86
CA SER A 92 -2.79 -15.10 -19.64
C SER A 92 -1.88 -15.99 -18.81
N ASN A 93 -1.76 -15.67 -17.52
CA ASN A 93 -1.01 -16.44 -16.53
C ASN A 93 -1.92 -17.28 -15.63
N ARG A 94 -3.22 -17.40 -15.95
CA ARG A 94 -4.09 -18.38 -15.29
C ARG A 94 -3.85 -19.80 -15.83
N PRO A 95 -4.14 -20.87 -15.07
CA PRO A 95 -4.07 -22.23 -15.59
C PRO A 95 -4.98 -22.42 -16.80
N GLU A 96 -4.57 -23.20 -17.82
CA GLU A 96 -5.37 -23.37 -19.05
C GLU A 96 -6.75 -24.00 -18.81
N THR A 97 -6.93 -24.64 -17.66
CA THR A 97 -8.20 -25.23 -17.19
C THR A 97 -9.14 -24.21 -16.57
N ASP A 98 -8.65 -23.02 -16.18
CA ASP A 98 -9.48 -21.95 -15.67
C ASP A 98 -10.43 -21.48 -16.79
N LYS A 99 -11.72 -21.33 -16.45
CA LYS A 99 -12.73 -20.85 -17.39
C LYS A 99 -12.40 -19.45 -17.93
N GLU A 100 -11.64 -18.65 -17.18
CA GLU A 100 -11.25 -17.28 -17.51
C GLU A 100 -9.81 -17.18 -18.03
N TYR A 101 -9.12 -18.30 -18.27
CA TYR A 101 -7.81 -18.27 -18.91
C TYR A 101 -7.89 -17.79 -20.36
N SER A 102 -6.96 -16.91 -20.74
CA SER A 102 -6.83 -16.47 -22.12
C SER A 102 -5.42 -15.99 -22.45
N LYS A 103 -4.75 -16.67 -23.39
CA LYS A 103 -3.53 -16.16 -24.08
C LYS A 103 -3.87 -15.27 -25.27
N ALA A 104 -5.11 -14.80 -25.38
CA ALA A 104 -5.46 -13.87 -26.43
C ALA A 104 -4.66 -12.58 -26.26
N LYS A 105 -4.22 -12.04 -27.38
CA LYS A 105 -3.70 -10.67 -27.43
C LYS A 105 -4.83 -9.73 -27.80
N GLY A 106 -4.83 -8.58 -27.15
CA GLY A 106 -5.77 -7.50 -27.38
C GLY A 106 -5.09 -6.17 -27.13
N TRP A 107 -5.87 -5.11 -27.28
CA TRP A 107 -5.39 -3.78 -26.97
C TRP A 107 -5.56 -3.50 -25.47
N ARG A 108 -4.49 -3.07 -24.81
CA ARG A 108 -4.54 -2.52 -23.46
C ARG A 108 -4.44 -1.01 -23.54
N PHE A 109 -5.21 -0.32 -22.69
CA PHE A 109 -5.12 1.12 -22.53
C PHE A 109 -4.62 1.44 -21.13
N THR A 110 -3.46 2.08 -21.02
CA THR A 110 -2.85 2.47 -19.74
C THR A 110 -2.91 3.98 -19.56
N MET A 111 -3.38 4.42 -18.39
CA MET A 111 -3.52 5.83 -18.01
C MET A 111 -2.61 6.14 -16.81
N TRP A 112 -1.33 6.38 -17.10
CA TRP A 112 -0.28 6.62 -16.10
C TRP A 112 -0.58 7.78 -15.15
N ASP A 113 -1.15 8.88 -15.66
CA ASP A 113 -1.56 10.04 -14.86
C ASP A 113 -2.95 9.87 -14.21
N GLY A 114 -3.46 8.65 -14.17
CA GLY A 114 -4.68 8.25 -13.46
C GLY A 114 -4.41 8.00 -11.97
N LYS A 115 -5.42 8.18 -11.13
CA LYS A 115 -5.34 7.84 -9.70
C LYS A 115 -5.34 6.31 -9.53
N SER A 116 -4.48 5.74 -8.68
CA SER A 116 -4.42 4.30 -8.38
C SER A 116 -4.17 4.03 -6.89
N ASN A 117 -4.84 3.03 -6.32
CA ASN A 117 -4.60 2.57 -4.93
C ASN A 117 -3.76 1.29 -4.88
N THR A 118 -3.72 0.53 -5.97
CA THR A 118 -2.99 -0.75 -6.08
C THR A 118 -1.61 -0.59 -6.72
N GLY A 119 -1.35 0.59 -7.31
CA GLY A 119 -0.17 0.84 -8.14
C GLY A 119 -0.38 0.50 -9.62
N ARG A 120 -1.55 -0.04 -10.02
CA ARG A 120 -1.87 -0.40 -11.42
C ARG A 120 -2.74 0.66 -12.12
N HIS A 121 -2.60 0.82 -13.44
CA HIS A 121 -3.09 2.00 -14.19
C HIS A 121 -3.86 1.68 -15.47
N GLU A 122 -4.25 0.43 -15.69
CA GLU A 122 -4.97 -0.02 -16.88
C GLU A 122 -6.48 0.22 -16.76
N LEU A 123 -7.07 0.55 -17.91
CA LEU A 123 -8.53 0.57 -18.08
C LEU A 123 -9.06 -0.87 -18.01
N TYR A 124 -9.90 -1.12 -17.01
CA TYR A 124 -10.49 -2.43 -16.77
C TYR A 124 -11.94 -2.30 -16.26
N TYR A 125 -12.70 -3.36 -16.42
CA TYR A 125 -14.04 -3.48 -15.86
C TYR A 125 -13.99 -4.15 -14.48
N SER A 126 -14.47 -3.48 -13.43
CA SER A 126 -14.67 -4.06 -12.10
C SER A 126 -15.99 -4.85 -12.06
N PRO A 127 -15.95 -6.19 -11.95
CA PRO A 127 -17.16 -7.02 -11.95
C PRO A 127 -17.97 -6.88 -10.67
N THR A 128 -17.29 -6.70 -9.53
CA THR A 128 -17.91 -6.64 -8.20
C THR A 128 -18.74 -5.39 -8.03
N ASP A 129 -18.30 -4.29 -8.64
CA ASP A 129 -18.87 -2.96 -8.46
C ASP A 129 -19.60 -2.46 -9.70
N ASN A 130 -19.55 -3.24 -10.80
CA ASN A 130 -20.14 -2.90 -12.09
C ASN A 130 -19.71 -1.50 -12.54
N ALA A 131 -18.39 -1.28 -12.56
CA ALA A 131 -17.78 0.02 -12.85
C ALA A 131 -16.64 -0.13 -13.87
N PHE A 132 -16.45 0.87 -14.73
CA PHE A 132 -15.32 0.96 -15.63
C PHE A 132 -14.28 1.90 -15.02
N CYS A 133 -13.07 1.41 -14.74
CA CYS A 133 -12.11 2.08 -13.85
C CYS A 133 -10.66 2.03 -14.36
N VAL A 134 -9.80 2.83 -13.73
CA VAL A 134 -8.34 2.93 -13.90
C VAL A 134 -7.66 2.63 -12.56
N ASP A 135 -7.82 1.41 -12.03
CA ASP A 135 -7.19 0.90 -10.78
C ASP A 135 -7.64 -0.54 -10.53
N HIS A 136 -6.79 -1.54 -10.81
CA HIS A 136 -7.16 -2.95 -10.70
C HIS A 136 -6.18 -3.77 -9.85
N ASN A 137 -6.62 -4.96 -9.44
CA ASN A 137 -5.77 -5.97 -8.82
C ASN A 137 -5.76 -7.21 -9.74
N LYS A 138 -6.12 -8.39 -9.22
CA LYS A 138 -6.03 -9.68 -9.91
C LYS A 138 -7.17 -10.00 -10.90
N GLN A 139 -8.09 -9.07 -11.14
CA GLN A 139 -9.32 -9.36 -11.89
C GLN A 139 -9.06 -9.68 -13.37
N GLY A 140 -8.11 -8.98 -14.00
CA GLY A 140 -7.90 -9.03 -15.45
C GLY A 140 -9.02 -8.32 -16.23
N HIS A 141 -9.35 -8.84 -17.41
CA HIS A 141 -10.34 -8.30 -18.35
C HIS A 141 -9.99 -6.89 -18.86
N MET A 142 -8.70 -6.69 -19.16
CA MET A 142 -8.15 -5.41 -19.62
C MET A 142 -7.86 -5.39 -21.12
N LEU A 143 -8.33 -6.40 -21.86
CA LEU A 143 -8.17 -6.48 -23.31
C LEU A 143 -9.38 -5.96 -24.06
N TRP A 144 -9.10 -5.05 -24.96
CA TRP A 144 -10.08 -4.36 -25.78
C TRP A 144 -9.89 -4.71 -27.25
N GLU A 145 -11.00 -4.78 -27.98
CA GLU A 145 -11.02 -4.87 -29.44
C GLU A 145 -11.51 -3.55 -30.02
N ILE A 146 -10.78 -3.07 -31.04
CA ILE A 146 -11.04 -1.81 -31.70
C ILE A 146 -11.45 -2.13 -33.15
N ARG A 147 -12.72 -1.94 -33.48
CA ARG A 147 -13.30 -2.37 -34.77
C ARG A 147 -13.63 -1.21 -35.67
N PRO A 148 -13.09 -1.14 -36.91
CA PRO A 148 -13.54 -0.15 -37.87
C PRO A 148 -14.99 -0.46 -38.28
N VAL A 149 -15.88 0.52 -38.20
CA VAL A 149 -17.29 0.40 -38.62
C VAL A 149 -17.63 1.25 -39.86
N GLY A 150 -16.60 1.74 -40.55
CA GLY A 150 -16.72 2.63 -41.71
C GLY A 150 -16.52 4.09 -41.33
N ASP A 151 -16.26 4.93 -42.33
CA ASP A 151 -16.11 6.39 -42.18
C ASP A 151 -15.09 6.85 -41.13
N GLY A 152 -14.09 6.02 -40.82
CA GLY A 152 -13.08 6.29 -39.79
C GLY A 152 -13.56 6.12 -38.35
N ASN A 153 -14.78 5.62 -38.13
CA ASN A 153 -15.30 5.28 -36.81
C ASN A 153 -14.79 3.92 -36.36
N TYR A 154 -14.58 3.81 -35.05
CA TYR A 154 -14.23 2.59 -34.37
C TYR A 154 -15.24 2.31 -33.27
N ARG A 155 -15.57 1.04 -33.06
CA ARG A 155 -16.25 0.63 -31.84
C ARG A 155 -15.29 -0.14 -30.96
N ILE A 156 -15.27 0.23 -29.70
CA ILE A 156 -14.44 -0.42 -28.68
C ILE A 156 -15.36 -1.34 -27.91
N LYS A 157 -14.90 -2.56 -27.64
CA LYS A 157 -15.58 -3.52 -26.79
C LYS A 157 -14.52 -4.33 -26.07
N ILE A 158 -14.90 -5.01 -25.00
CA ILE A 158 -14.04 -6.07 -24.47
C ILE A 158 -13.75 -7.06 -25.60
N SER A 159 -12.52 -7.55 -25.64
CA SER A 159 -12.02 -8.45 -26.66
C SER A 159 -13.00 -9.60 -26.91
N ASP A 160 -13.27 -9.92 -28.19
CA ASP A 160 -14.04 -11.11 -28.57
C ASP A 160 -13.46 -12.41 -27.99
N ASN A 161 -12.15 -12.41 -27.75
CA ASN A 161 -11.41 -13.52 -27.17
C ASN A 161 -11.34 -13.46 -25.64
N ASP A 162 -12.00 -12.49 -25.00
CA ASP A 162 -12.18 -12.50 -23.55
C ASP A 162 -13.06 -13.69 -23.17
N PRO A 163 -12.64 -14.50 -22.18
CA PRO A 163 -13.31 -15.75 -21.86
C PRO A 163 -14.63 -15.56 -21.11
N THR A 164 -14.82 -14.44 -20.41
CA THR A 164 -16.01 -14.17 -19.59
C THR A 164 -16.99 -13.25 -20.31
N TYR A 165 -16.47 -12.21 -20.96
CA TYR A 165 -17.23 -11.10 -21.55
C TYR A 165 -17.12 -11.03 -23.08
N GLY A 166 -16.38 -11.95 -23.72
CA GLY A 166 -16.19 -12.00 -25.18
C GLY A 166 -17.37 -12.62 -25.95
N LEU A 167 -17.09 -13.23 -27.10
CA LEU A 167 -18.08 -13.67 -28.10
C LEU A 167 -19.18 -14.62 -27.61
N ASN A 168 -18.92 -15.38 -26.55
CA ASN A 168 -19.81 -16.41 -26.04
C ASN A 168 -20.67 -15.94 -24.85
N SER A 169 -20.58 -14.66 -24.48
CA SER A 169 -21.31 -14.06 -23.34
C SER A 169 -22.56 -13.29 -23.80
N GLU A 170 -23.39 -12.87 -22.85
CA GLU A 170 -24.48 -11.91 -23.14
C GLU A 170 -23.96 -10.53 -23.56
N HIS A 171 -22.69 -10.24 -23.26
CA HIS A 171 -21.98 -9.02 -23.60
C HIS A 171 -21.32 -9.05 -24.99
N ALA A 172 -21.46 -10.15 -25.76
CA ALA A 172 -20.80 -10.33 -27.06
C ALA A 172 -21.15 -9.22 -28.09
N ALA A 173 -22.38 -8.70 -28.01
CA ALA A 173 -22.87 -7.64 -28.90
C ALA A 173 -22.75 -6.23 -28.28
N GLU A 174 -22.17 -6.13 -27.08
CA GLU A 174 -22.06 -4.90 -26.31
C GLU A 174 -20.74 -4.19 -26.58
N TYR A 175 -20.78 -2.87 -26.51
CA TYR A 175 -19.65 -1.99 -26.77
C TYR A 175 -19.48 -0.98 -25.65
N VAL A 176 -18.26 -0.49 -25.51
CA VAL A 176 -17.93 0.68 -24.69
C VAL A 176 -18.65 1.87 -25.27
N GLY A 177 -19.36 2.61 -24.44
CA GLY A 177 -20.19 3.69 -24.94
C GLY A 177 -20.85 4.49 -23.83
N LEU A 178 -21.80 5.31 -24.25
CA LEU A 178 -22.71 6.02 -23.37
C LEU A 178 -24.14 5.55 -23.62
N VAL A 179 -24.92 5.38 -22.55
CA VAL A 179 -26.35 4.98 -22.63
C VAL A 179 -27.17 5.99 -23.44
N ASP A 180 -26.80 7.27 -23.35
CA ASP A 180 -27.29 8.34 -24.21
C ASP A 180 -26.29 9.51 -24.22
N GLU A 181 -26.52 10.48 -25.13
CA GLU A 181 -25.66 11.65 -25.32
C GLU A 181 -25.60 12.62 -24.11
N THR A 182 -26.42 12.42 -23.07
CA THR A 182 -26.50 13.31 -21.90
C THR A 182 -25.64 12.88 -20.72
N ARG A 183 -25.11 11.66 -20.73
CA ARG A 183 -24.26 11.11 -19.66
C ARG A 183 -22.79 11.49 -19.83
N THR A 184 -22.02 11.38 -18.75
CA THR A 184 -20.56 11.53 -18.74
C THR A 184 -19.84 10.24 -18.39
N GLY A 185 -20.43 9.36 -17.57
CA GLY A 185 -19.87 8.04 -17.29
C GLY A 185 -19.84 7.17 -18.54
N VAL A 186 -18.73 6.46 -18.72
CA VAL A 186 -18.54 5.50 -19.81
C VAL A 186 -18.81 4.10 -19.25
N ASP A 187 -19.74 3.39 -19.86
CA ASP A 187 -20.02 2.00 -19.51
C ASP A 187 -19.28 1.07 -20.46
N ALA A 188 -18.74 -0.03 -19.93
CA ALA A 188 -18.04 -1.04 -20.72
C ALA A 188 -18.99 -1.91 -21.58
N PHE A 189 -20.27 -1.94 -21.22
CA PHE A 189 -21.27 -2.89 -21.71
C PHE A 189 -22.57 -2.21 -22.13
N ILE A 190 -22.67 -1.83 -23.41
CA ILE A 190 -23.88 -1.23 -23.97
C ILE A 190 -24.35 -1.93 -25.24
N ASN A 191 -25.61 -2.40 -25.24
CA ASN A 191 -26.34 -2.87 -26.43
C ASN A 191 -27.54 -1.95 -26.72
N PRO A 192 -27.61 -1.31 -27.90
CA PRO A 192 -28.73 -0.45 -28.29
C PRO A 192 -30.08 -1.18 -28.44
N GLU A 193 -30.07 -2.50 -28.58
CA GLU A 193 -31.29 -3.33 -28.66
C GLU A 193 -31.88 -3.64 -27.27
N THR A 194 -31.15 -3.37 -26.19
CA THR A 194 -31.61 -3.56 -24.81
C THR A 194 -32.51 -2.40 -24.38
N ALA A 195 -33.64 -2.73 -23.72
CA ALA A 195 -34.59 -1.73 -23.25
C ALA A 195 -33.92 -0.73 -22.29
N GLY A 196 -34.03 0.57 -22.58
CA GLY A 196 -33.35 1.64 -21.86
C GLY A 196 -32.05 2.14 -22.51
N ASN A 197 -31.52 1.43 -23.50
CA ASN A 197 -30.30 1.78 -24.24
C ASN A 197 -30.58 2.18 -25.70
N GLU A 198 -31.84 2.44 -26.07
CA GLU A 198 -32.21 2.71 -27.48
C GLU A 198 -31.54 3.97 -28.05
N LYS A 199 -30.99 4.81 -27.18
CA LYS A 199 -30.25 6.04 -27.49
C LYS A 199 -28.74 5.90 -27.34
N ALA A 200 -28.24 4.67 -27.16
CA ALA A 200 -26.83 4.39 -26.94
C ALA A 200 -25.95 4.93 -28.06
N GLN A 201 -24.79 5.45 -27.67
CA GLN A 201 -23.77 6.00 -28.57
C GLN A 201 -22.46 5.23 -28.36
N LEU A 202 -21.96 4.61 -29.43
CA LEU A 202 -20.91 3.58 -29.35
C LEU A 202 -19.68 3.88 -30.24
N ASP A 203 -19.75 4.96 -31.02
CA ASP A 203 -18.75 5.24 -32.05
C ASP A 203 -17.65 6.14 -31.48
N TRP A 204 -16.40 5.71 -31.66
CA TRP A 204 -15.18 6.34 -31.19
C TRP A 204 -14.22 6.61 -32.35
N ARG A 205 -13.28 7.55 -32.16
CA ARG A 205 -12.19 7.81 -33.10
C ARG A 205 -10.90 8.13 -32.34
N PHE A 206 -9.78 7.95 -33.02
CA PHE A 206 -8.45 8.10 -32.41
C PHE A 206 -7.78 9.38 -32.88
N VAL A 207 -7.13 10.05 -31.94
CA VAL A 207 -6.45 11.32 -32.15
C VAL A 207 -5.04 11.19 -31.57
N THR A 208 -4.01 11.49 -32.36
CA THR A 208 -2.64 11.53 -31.83
C THR A 208 -2.49 12.75 -30.91
N PRO A 209 -1.48 12.78 -30.02
CA PRO A 209 -1.21 13.96 -29.21
C PRO A 209 -1.13 15.25 -30.05
N GLU A 210 -0.45 15.20 -31.19
CA GLU A 210 -0.30 16.38 -32.07
C GLU A 210 -1.62 16.78 -32.73
N ALA A 211 -2.44 15.83 -33.18
CA ALA A 211 -3.74 16.12 -33.79
C ALA A 211 -4.77 16.61 -32.75
N TYR A 212 -4.62 16.19 -31.50
CA TYR A 212 -5.44 16.61 -30.37
C TYR A 212 -5.17 18.07 -30.06
N GLU A 213 -3.89 18.47 -30.01
CA GLU A 213 -3.47 19.87 -29.91
C GLU A 213 -4.05 20.71 -31.06
N VAL A 214 -3.95 20.23 -32.31
CA VAL A 214 -4.52 20.92 -33.49
C VAL A 214 -6.03 21.10 -33.40
N LEU A 215 -6.77 20.11 -32.89
CA LEU A 215 -8.21 20.23 -32.69
C LEU A 215 -8.55 21.33 -31.70
N LEU A 216 -7.87 21.32 -30.55
CA LEU A 216 -8.07 22.33 -29.52
C LEU A 216 -7.83 23.72 -30.13
N ALA A 217 -6.80 23.88 -30.95
CA ALA A 217 -6.54 25.10 -31.71
C ALA A 217 -7.63 25.43 -32.75
N LYS A 218 -8.15 24.46 -33.53
CA LYS A 218 -9.21 24.71 -34.52
C LYS A 218 -10.53 25.11 -33.86
N ARG A 219 -10.83 24.59 -32.67
CA ARG A 219 -12.02 25.02 -31.89
C ARG A 219 -11.94 26.52 -31.58
N VAL A 220 -10.73 27.04 -31.37
CA VAL A 220 -10.49 28.49 -31.27
C VAL A 220 -10.69 29.18 -32.62
N LEU A 221 -10.15 28.67 -33.74
CA LEU A 221 -10.34 29.27 -35.07
C LEU A 221 -11.80 29.41 -35.48
N LYS A 222 -12.62 28.37 -35.25
CA LYS A 222 -14.06 28.38 -35.54
C LYS A 222 -14.78 29.55 -34.90
N LYS A 223 -14.54 29.76 -33.60
CA LYS A 223 -15.13 30.88 -32.84
C LYS A 223 -14.86 32.22 -33.53
N TRP A 224 -13.67 32.39 -34.11
CA TRP A 224 -13.28 33.61 -34.83
C TRP A 224 -13.90 33.77 -36.21
N LEU A 225 -14.17 32.67 -36.91
CA LEU A 225 -14.88 32.69 -38.19
C LEU A 225 -16.36 33.06 -38.00
N GLU A 226 -17.00 32.51 -36.98
CA GLU A 226 -18.36 32.89 -36.57
C GLU A 226 -18.41 34.38 -36.19
N SER A 227 -17.43 34.84 -35.39
CA SER A 227 -17.30 36.25 -35.02
C SER A 227 -17.07 37.19 -36.23
N ALA A 228 -16.38 36.71 -37.27
CA ALA A 228 -16.14 37.47 -38.49
C ALA A 228 -17.44 37.78 -39.25
N ASP A 229 -18.30 36.76 -39.41
CA ASP A 229 -19.60 36.89 -40.07
C ASP A 229 -20.53 37.81 -39.29
N GLU A 230 -20.56 37.66 -37.95
CA GLU A 230 -21.33 38.55 -37.07
C GLU A 230 -20.86 40.01 -37.15
N ALA A 231 -19.55 40.24 -37.26
CA ALA A 231 -18.97 41.57 -37.39
C ALA A 231 -19.12 42.18 -38.79
N GLY A 232 -19.51 41.39 -39.81
CA GLY A 232 -19.55 41.80 -41.21
C GLY A 232 -18.17 41.93 -41.87
N TYR A 233 -17.14 41.31 -41.29
CA TYR A 233 -15.81 41.23 -41.87
C TYR A 233 -15.83 40.19 -43.00
N THR A 234 -15.53 40.57 -44.24
CA THR A 234 -15.66 39.67 -45.43
C THR A 234 -14.32 39.19 -46.00
N GLU A 235 -13.20 39.60 -45.40
CA GLU A 235 -11.85 39.31 -45.89
C GLU A 235 -11.19 38.14 -45.14
N TYR A 236 -11.96 37.12 -44.73
CA TYR A 236 -11.43 35.97 -43.98
C TYR A 236 -11.04 34.75 -44.84
N GLY A 237 -11.06 34.88 -46.18
CA GLY A 237 -10.94 33.74 -47.10
C GLY A 237 -9.65 32.93 -47.04
N GLU A 238 -8.55 33.45 -46.49
CA GLU A 238 -7.33 32.65 -46.24
C GLU A 238 -7.38 31.90 -44.90
N TYR A 239 -8.13 32.38 -43.91
CA TYR A 239 -8.32 31.71 -42.62
C TYR A 239 -9.35 30.58 -42.71
N ASP A 240 -10.42 30.80 -43.49
CA ASP A 240 -11.37 29.74 -43.88
C ASP A 240 -10.61 28.58 -44.53
N LYS A 241 -9.68 28.86 -45.45
CA LYS A 241 -8.84 27.80 -46.03
C LYS A 241 -8.05 27.02 -44.98
N VAL A 242 -7.48 27.66 -43.96
CA VAL A 242 -6.73 26.95 -42.89
C VAL A 242 -7.66 26.15 -41.99
N TYR A 243 -8.84 26.68 -41.69
CA TYR A 243 -9.87 25.98 -40.92
C TYR A 243 -10.34 24.70 -41.62
N GLN A 244 -10.68 24.83 -42.91
CA GLN A 244 -11.12 23.76 -43.79
C GLN A 244 -9.98 22.82 -44.20
N ASP A 245 -8.72 23.21 -44.06
CA ASP A 245 -7.57 22.37 -44.39
C ASP A 245 -7.35 21.31 -43.32
N ALA A 246 -7.70 20.08 -43.65
CA ALA A 246 -7.41 18.91 -42.82
C ALA A 246 -5.90 18.72 -42.60
N ALA A 247 -5.01 19.21 -43.47
CA ALA A 247 -3.56 19.08 -43.30
C ALA A 247 -2.91 20.25 -42.55
N ALA A 248 -3.69 21.16 -41.96
CA ALA A 248 -3.15 22.28 -41.21
C ALA A 248 -2.36 21.79 -39.98
N THR A 249 -1.12 22.26 -39.85
CA THR A 249 -0.28 22.04 -38.67
C THR A 249 -0.78 22.88 -37.50
N LEU A 250 -0.43 22.51 -36.26
CA LEU A 250 -0.78 23.25 -35.04
C LEU A 250 -0.43 24.74 -35.20
N GLU A 251 0.84 25.01 -35.52
CA GLU A 251 1.38 26.35 -35.81
C GLU A 251 0.60 27.12 -36.90
N LYS A 252 0.03 26.43 -37.91
CA LYS A 252 -0.75 27.14 -38.94
C LYS A 252 -2.16 27.48 -38.46
N VAL A 253 -2.80 26.57 -37.74
CA VAL A 253 -4.16 26.75 -37.23
C VAL A 253 -4.18 27.82 -36.16
N GLU A 254 -3.25 27.75 -35.22
CA GLU A 254 -3.13 28.77 -34.20
C GLU A 254 -2.78 30.12 -34.84
N ALA A 255 -1.88 30.16 -35.84
CA ALA A 255 -1.53 31.44 -36.48
C ALA A 255 -2.70 32.02 -37.27
N ALA A 256 -3.51 31.15 -37.90
CA ALA A 256 -4.75 31.54 -38.55
C ALA A 256 -5.79 32.02 -37.53
N SER A 257 -5.90 31.37 -36.37
CA SER A 257 -6.81 31.79 -35.29
C SER A 257 -6.44 33.16 -34.76
N ALA A 258 -5.17 33.35 -34.41
CA ALA A 258 -4.64 34.62 -33.94
C ALA A 258 -4.77 35.71 -35.02
N GLY A 259 -4.48 35.36 -36.27
CA GLY A 259 -4.58 36.27 -37.41
C GLY A 259 -6.02 36.71 -37.70
N LEU A 260 -6.97 35.78 -37.75
CA LEU A 260 -8.38 36.08 -38.00
C LEU A 260 -9.00 36.86 -36.84
N LYS A 261 -8.77 36.40 -35.60
CA LYS A 261 -9.13 37.14 -34.38
C LYS A 261 -8.70 38.59 -34.49
N LYS A 262 -7.41 38.80 -34.79
CA LYS A 262 -6.84 40.13 -34.95
C LYS A 262 -7.50 40.91 -36.09
N ALA A 263 -7.77 40.30 -37.24
CA ALA A 263 -8.34 40.96 -38.40
C ALA A 263 -9.81 41.37 -38.19
N VAL A 264 -10.63 40.49 -37.61
CA VAL A 264 -12.02 40.77 -37.23
C VAL A 264 -12.08 41.91 -36.22
N PHE A 265 -11.19 41.89 -35.23
CA PHE A 265 -11.07 42.96 -34.27
C PHE A 265 -10.56 44.27 -34.84
N ASP A 266 -9.50 44.23 -35.64
CA ASP A 266 -8.98 45.41 -36.32
C ASP A 266 -10.07 46.02 -37.22
N PHE A 267 -10.91 45.20 -37.86
CA PHE A 267 -12.06 45.69 -38.64
C PHE A 267 -13.14 46.31 -37.76
N LYS A 268 -13.66 45.56 -36.78
CA LYS A 268 -14.77 45.97 -35.88
C LYS A 268 -14.41 47.22 -35.07
N PHE A 269 -13.12 47.38 -34.74
CA PHE A 269 -12.63 48.42 -33.83
C PHE A 269 -11.57 49.35 -34.45
N SER A 270 -11.44 49.38 -35.78
CA SER A 270 -10.47 50.22 -36.51
C SER A 270 -10.51 51.71 -36.15
N GLY A 271 -11.66 52.20 -35.69
CA GLY A 271 -11.86 53.59 -35.25
C GLY A 271 -11.71 53.84 -33.75
N ALA A 272 -11.46 52.80 -32.94
CA ALA A 272 -11.42 52.90 -31.48
C ALA A 272 -10.13 53.57 -30.98
N SER A 273 -10.28 54.62 -30.18
CA SER A 273 -9.18 55.27 -29.45
C SER A 273 -9.65 55.71 -28.05
N GLU A 274 -8.75 56.24 -27.23
CA GLU A 274 -9.11 56.78 -25.91
C GLU A 274 -10.10 57.96 -26.02
N GLU A 275 -9.99 58.77 -27.08
CA GLU A 275 -10.89 59.89 -27.39
C GLU A 275 -12.17 59.44 -28.11
N HIS A 276 -12.13 58.31 -28.79
CA HIS A 276 -13.24 57.73 -29.57
C HIS A 276 -13.40 56.25 -29.25
N PRO A 277 -13.79 55.91 -28.01
CA PRO A 277 -13.87 54.51 -27.61
C PRO A 277 -15.03 53.81 -28.31
N ALA A 278 -14.86 52.52 -28.63
CA ALA A 278 -15.92 51.70 -29.19
C ALA A 278 -16.75 51.09 -28.05
N ASP A 279 -18.07 51.29 -28.08
CA ASP A 279 -18.98 50.67 -27.13
C ASP A 279 -19.07 49.16 -27.43
N VAL A 280 -18.70 48.34 -26.44
CA VAL A 280 -18.74 46.88 -26.49
C VAL A 280 -19.56 46.33 -25.34
N THR A 281 -20.46 47.12 -24.77
CA THR A 281 -21.28 46.72 -23.61
C THR A 281 -22.06 45.44 -23.87
N ASP A 282 -22.45 45.16 -25.11
CA ASP A 282 -23.19 43.96 -25.51
C ASP A 282 -22.43 42.64 -25.26
N VAL A 283 -21.11 42.69 -25.01
CA VAL A 283 -20.35 41.49 -24.58
C VAL A 283 -20.57 41.15 -23.11
N ILE A 284 -21.13 42.08 -22.34
CA ILE A 284 -21.60 41.82 -20.98
C ILE A 284 -23.07 41.38 -21.09
N GLU A 285 -23.35 40.13 -20.76
CA GLU A 285 -24.71 39.59 -20.71
C GLU A 285 -25.50 40.25 -19.59
N ASN A 286 -26.68 40.76 -19.92
CA ASN A 286 -27.63 41.36 -18.99
C ASN A 286 -26.99 42.44 -18.09
N PRO A 287 -26.39 43.49 -18.68
CA PRO A 287 -25.56 44.47 -17.96
C PRO A 287 -26.39 45.44 -17.08
N ALA A 288 -27.71 45.46 -17.26
CA ALA A 288 -28.67 46.28 -16.52
C ALA A 288 -29.69 45.43 -15.72
N PHE A 289 -29.47 44.11 -15.60
CA PHE A 289 -30.31 43.20 -14.82
C PHE A 289 -31.82 43.17 -15.18
N ASP A 290 -32.18 43.66 -16.36
CA ASP A 290 -33.57 43.70 -16.87
C ASP A 290 -34.23 42.32 -16.95
N ASN A 291 -33.42 41.25 -17.01
CA ASN A 291 -33.87 39.86 -17.07
C ASN A 291 -33.32 38.99 -15.93
N GLY A 292 -33.26 39.55 -14.72
CA GLY A 292 -32.76 38.87 -13.52
C GLY A 292 -31.23 38.90 -13.44
N GLU A 293 -30.62 37.90 -12.81
CA GLU A 293 -29.16 37.76 -12.63
C GLU A 293 -28.49 36.82 -13.65
N ASN A 294 -29.21 36.40 -14.69
CA ASN A 294 -28.69 35.48 -15.72
C ASN A 294 -27.39 36.03 -16.36
N GLY A 295 -26.42 35.14 -16.60
CA GLY A 295 -25.09 35.49 -17.11
C GLY A 295 -24.09 35.90 -16.03
N TRP A 296 -24.49 36.07 -14.78
CA TRP A 296 -23.59 36.51 -13.70
C TRP A 296 -23.28 35.39 -12.71
N THR A 297 -22.00 35.26 -12.36
CA THR A 297 -21.50 34.39 -11.29
C THR A 297 -21.60 35.10 -9.95
N LEU A 298 -22.22 34.44 -8.98
CA LEU A 298 -22.49 34.99 -7.66
C LEU A 298 -21.73 34.22 -6.57
N GLN A 299 -21.08 34.96 -5.68
CA GLN A 299 -20.44 34.39 -4.48
C GLN A 299 -20.82 35.22 -3.26
N ARG A 300 -21.12 34.59 -2.12
CA ARG A 300 -21.33 35.29 -0.84
C ARG A 300 -21.06 34.37 0.35
N ASP A 301 -20.65 34.94 1.47
CA ASP A 301 -20.61 34.21 2.74
C ASP A 301 -22.02 34.08 3.35
N ALA A 302 -22.31 32.91 3.92
CA ALA A 302 -23.57 32.67 4.63
C ALA A 302 -23.67 33.50 5.91
N ILE A 303 -24.86 34.01 6.20
CA ILE A 303 -25.14 34.78 7.43
C ILE A 303 -26.41 34.31 8.12
N SER A 304 -26.52 34.57 9.42
CA SER A 304 -27.76 34.41 10.18
C SER A 304 -28.65 35.65 10.07
N GLY A 305 -29.94 35.46 9.79
CA GLY A 305 -30.91 36.55 9.67
C GLY A 305 -31.35 36.78 8.22
N GLN A 306 -32.05 37.89 7.96
CA GLN A 306 -32.49 38.22 6.61
C GLN A 306 -31.28 38.64 5.75
N ASP A 307 -31.12 37.95 4.62
CA ASP A 307 -30.09 38.19 3.59
C ASP A 307 -30.80 38.30 2.24
N ASN A 308 -31.17 39.51 1.86
CA ASN A 308 -31.70 39.78 0.53
C ASN A 308 -30.51 39.79 -0.43
N PHE A 309 -30.43 38.83 -1.35
CA PHE A 309 -29.33 38.74 -2.30
C PHE A 309 -29.88 38.36 -3.67
N GLY A 310 -30.07 39.35 -4.53
CA GLY A 310 -30.72 39.18 -5.82
C GLY A 310 -31.23 40.49 -6.41
N VAL A 311 -31.77 40.40 -7.61
CA VAL A 311 -32.30 41.54 -8.38
C VAL A 311 -33.53 42.14 -7.73
N GLN A 312 -33.56 43.47 -7.62
CA GLN A 312 -34.70 44.22 -7.10
C GLN A 312 -35.36 45.09 -8.16
N SER A 313 -36.70 45.07 -8.21
CA SER A 313 -37.48 45.93 -9.09
C SER A 313 -37.63 47.37 -8.59
N SER A 314 -37.00 47.72 -7.47
CA SER A 314 -37.10 49.05 -6.86
C SER A 314 -36.24 50.09 -7.62
N SER A 315 -36.54 51.38 -7.45
CA SER A 315 -35.74 52.47 -8.00
C SER A 315 -35.06 53.25 -6.88
N GLN A 316 -33.82 53.69 -7.11
CA GLN A 316 -33.02 54.43 -6.13
C GLN A 316 -32.52 55.75 -6.72
N THR A 317 -32.16 56.69 -5.85
CA THR A 317 -31.68 58.00 -6.30
C THR A 317 -30.21 57.89 -6.71
N THR A 318 -29.86 58.48 -7.86
CA THR A 318 -28.48 58.54 -8.34
C THR A 318 -27.88 59.93 -8.14
N SER A 319 -26.55 60.02 -8.14
CA SER A 319 -25.83 61.30 -8.00
C SER A 319 -25.98 62.26 -9.18
N ASP A 320 -26.37 61.76 -10.34
CA ASP A 320 -26.47 62.51 -11.59
C ASP A 320 -27.89 62.51 -12.19
N GLY A 321 -28.85 61.85 -11.54
CA GLY A 321 -30.24 61.75 -12.01
C GLY A 321 -30.47 60.66 -13.08
N THR A 322 -29.47 59.82 -13.37
CA THR A 322 -29.63 58.63 -14.23
C THR A 322 -30.60 57.63 -13.58
N GLU A 323 -31.39 56.94 -14.40
CA GLU A 323 -32.29 55.90 -13.89
C GLU A 323 -31.48 54.71 -13.35
N PHE A 324 -31.78 54.30 -12.12
CA PHE A 324 -31.20 53.14 -11.44
C PHE A 324 -32.34 52.31 -10.87
N LYS A 325 -32.71 51.25 -11.60
CA LYS A 325 -33.94 50.49 -11.39
C LYS A 325 -33.76 49.10 -11.99
N GLY A 326 -34.09 48.07 -11.22
CA GLY A 326 -33.82 46.69 -11.65
C GLY A 326 -32.45 46.19 -11.20
N PHE A 327 -31.77 46.88 -10.29
CA PHE A 327 -30.41 46.58 -9.86
C PHE A 327 -30.25 45.28 -9.07
N PHE A 328 -29.06 44.69 -9.13
CA PHE A 328 -28.68 43.59 -8.24
C PHE A 328 -28.32 44.13 -6.86
N GLU A 329 -28.91 43.58 -5.79
CA GLU A 329 -28.63 44.01 -4.42
C GLU A 329 -28.14 42.88 -3.52
N ARG A 330 -27.34 43.27 -2.54
CA ARG A 330 -27.33 42.62 -1.24
C ARG A 330 -27.85 43.58 -0.19
N TRP A 331 -28.76 43.14 0.67
CA TRP A 331 -29.13 43.81 1.92
C TRP A 331 -29.19 42.81 3.06
N THR A 332 -28.57 43.13 4.20
CA THR A 332 -28.49 42.23 5.36
C THR A 332 -29.13 42.85 6.61
N ALA A 333 -29.81 42.07 7.43
CA ALA A 333 -30.32 42.56 8.71
C ALA A 333 -29.20 42.94 9.71
N THR A 334 -28.02 42.33 9.55
CA THR A 334 -26.82 42.59 10.34
C THR A 334 -25.95 43.60 9.60
N ASN A 335 -25.57 44.69 10.28
CA ASN A 335 -24.66 45.71 9.76
C ASN A 335 -23.26 45.51 10.39
N PRO A 336 -22.18 45.36 9.61
CA PRO A 336 -22.12 45.42 8.13
C PRO A 336 -22.35 44.07 7.43
N GLN A 337 -22.48 44.11 6.10
CA GLN A 337 -22.47 42.92 5.23
C GLN A 337 -21.15 42.13 5.33
N THR A 338 -21.24 40.82 5.08
CA THR A 338 -20.08 39.97 4.76
C THR A 338 -19.66 40.12 3.29
N SER A 339 -18.48 39.63 2.93
CA SER A 339 -17.95 39.73 1.56
C SER A 339 -18.82 38.97 0.55
N TRP A 340 -18.90 39.50 -0.67
CA TRP A 340 -19.65 38.89 -1.78
C TRP A 340 -19.19 39.45 -3.13
N SER A 341 -19.55 38.79 -4.22
CA SER A 341 -19.27 39.23 -5.57
C SER A 341 -20.39 38.90 -6.55
N ILE A 342 -20.45 39.70 -7.61
CA ILE A 342 -21.22 39.45 -8.82
C ILE A 342 -20.32 39.75 -10.01
N THR A 343 -19.91 38.73 -10.74
CA THR A 343 -18.91 38.84 -11.82
C THR A 343 -19.30 38.03 -13.03
N GLN A 344 -18.81 38.43 -14.20
CA GLN A 344 -19.04 37.74 -15.46
C GLN A 344 -17.73 37.63 -16.24
N GLU A 345 -17.47 36.45 -16.79
CA GLU A 345 -16.38 36.24 -17.72
C GLU A 345 -16.79 36.66 -19.14
N ILE A 346 -16.05 37.60 -19.70
CA ILE A 346 -16.18 38.09 -21.07
C ILE A 346 -15.04 37.53 -21.91
N ASN A 347 -15.40 36.78 -22.94
CA ASN A 347 -14.48 36.14 -23.86
C ASN A 347 -14.57 36.80 -25.24
N ASP A 348 -13.65 36.44 -26.10
CA ASP A 348 -13.66 36.83 -27.50
C ASP A 348 -13.71 38.36 -27.74
N ILE A 349 -12.91 39.11 -26.97
CA ILE A 349 -12.72 40.56 -27.12
C ILE A 349 -11.29 40.91 -27.58
N PRO A 350 -11.06 42.03 -28.28
CA PRO A 350 -9.72 42.43 -28.72
C PRO A 350 -8.70 42.57 -27.60
N ASP A 351 -7.45 42.19 -27.86
CA ASP A 351 -6.35 42.65 -27.02
C ASP A 351 -6.24 44.17 -27.14
N GLY A 352 -6.11 44.84 -26.01
CA GLY A 352 -6.09 46.30 -25.93
C GLY A 352 -6.59 46.83 -24.58
N ARG A 353 -6.74 48.15 -24.48
CA ARG A 353 -7.27 48.81 -23.28
C ARG A 353 -8.79 48.87 -23.32
N TYR A 354 -9.41 48.67 -22.17
CA TYR A 354 -10.85 48.74 -21.96
C TYR A 354 -11.19 49.67 -20.81
N ARG A 355 -12.43 50.14 -20.81
CA ARG A 355 -13.03 50.94 -19.76
C ARG A 355 -14.38 50.33 -19.38
N LEU A 356 -14.48 49.85 -18.14
CA LEU A 356 -15.70 49.35 -17.52
C LEU A 356 -16.31 50.46 -16.67
N SER A 357 -17.61 50.70 -16.79
CA SER A 357 -18.36 51.59 -15.90
C SER A 357 -19.55 50.86 -15.29
N ALA A 358 -19.93 51.22 -14.06
CA ALA A 358 -21.18 50.77 -13.44
C ALA A 358 -21.63 51.75 -12.36
N TYR A 359 -22.90 51.70 -11.98
CA TYR A 359 -23.44 52.45 -10.85
C TYR A 359 -23.41 51.56 -9.61
N ILE A 360 -22.81 52.05 -8.52
CA ILE A 360 -22.72 51.32 -7.26
C ILE A 360 -23.51 52.08 -6.19
N LEU A 361 -24.45 51.37 -5.55
CA LEU A 361 -25.32 51.86 -4.50
C LEU A 361 -24.73 51.63 -3.11
N THR A 362 -24.93 52.62 -2.24
CA THR A 362 -24.64 52.56 -0.80
C THR A 362 -25.67 53.36 0.00
N ASN A 363 -25.78 53.09 1.29
CA ASN A 363 -26.53 53.88 2.26
C ASN A 363 -25.63 54.63 3.26
N VAL A 364 -24.30 54.60 3.09
CA VAL A 364 -23.37 55.20 4.06
C VAL A 364 -23.25 56.71 3.86
N LYS A 365 -23.56 57.47 4.91
CA LYS A 365 -23.39 58.93 4.93
C LYS A 365 -21.93 59.36 5.10
N GLU A 366 -21.62 60.57 4.67
CA GLU A 366 -20.30 61.20 4.84
C GLU A 366 -19.87 61.24 6.32
N GLU A 367 -20.79 61.56 7.23
CA GLU A 367 -20.52 61.59 8.68
C GLU A 367 -20.17 60.21 9.27
N ASN A 368 -20.46 59.13 8.55
CA ASN A 368 -20.08 57.75 8.89
C ASN A 368 -18.78 57.30 8.17
N GLY A 369 -18.07 58.22 7.52
CA GLY A 369 -16.80 57.98 6.85
C GLY A 369 -16.88 57.48 5.40
N GLY A 370 -18.06 57.61 4.77
CA GLY A 370 -18.29 57.24 3.36
C GLY A 370 -18.27 55.73 3.08
N PRO A 371 -18.65 55.27 1.88
CA PRO A 371 -18.66 53.85 1.54
C PRO A 371 -17.24 53.25 1.53
N LYS A 372 -17.11 52.04 2.06
CA LYS A 372 -15.88 51.23 2.02
C LYS A 372 -16.17 49.82 1.51
N GLY A 373 -15.14 49.16 1.00
CA GLY A 373 -15.17 47.72 0.70
C GLY A 373 -16.05 47.31 -0.49
N ARG A 374 -16.28 48.19 -1.47
CA ARG A 374 -17.11 47.92 -2.66
C ARG A 374 -16.32 48.33 -3.88
N TYR A 375 -16.10 47.40 -4.81
CA TYR A 375 -15.15 47.59 -5.88
C TYR A 375 -15.76 47.22 -7.24
N LEU A 376 -15.74 48.16 -8.18
CA LEU A 376 -15.84 47.82 -9.60
C LEU A 376 -14.60 46.99 -9.98
N TYR A 377 -14.78 45.93 -10.74
CA TYR A 377 -13.83 44.83 -10.86
C TYR A 377 -13.57 44.44 -12.32
N ALA A 378 -12.30 44.23 -12.68
CA ALA A 378 -11.89 43.58 -13.93
C ALA A 378 -10.65 42.69 -13.72
N LYS A 379 -10.52 41.57 -14.44
CA LYS A 379 -9.34 40.68 -14.39
C LYS A 379 -9.09 40.07 -15.77
N SER A 380 -7.87 40.11 -16.31
CA SER A 380 -7.49 39.40 -17.54
C SER A 380 -6.25 38.52 -17.32
N LYS A 381 -5.67 37.93 -18.37
CA LYS A 381 -4.36 37.27 -18.26
C LYS A 381 -3.30 38.22 -17.68
N GLY A 382 -3.41 39.52 -17.95
CA GLY A 382 -2.54 40.56 -17.37
C GLY A 382 -2.87 40.98 -15.93
N GLY A 383 -3.67 40.22 -15.19
CA GLY A 383 -3.95 40.45 -13.77
C GLY A 383 -5.26 41.18 -13.47
N GLU A 384 -5.47 41.44 -12.17
CA GLU A 384 -6.69 42.00 -11.58
C GLU A 384 -6.57 43.52 -11.36
N VAL A 385 -7.63 44.27 -11.68
CA VAL A 385 -7.76 45.71 -11.44
C VAL A 385 -9.10 46.00 -10.76
N LYS A 386 -9.11 46.87 -9.75
CA LYS A 386 -10.34 47.22 -9.01
C LYS A 386 -10.41 48.69 -8.61
N LEU A 387 -11.61 49.27 -8.61
CA LEU A 387 -11.87 50.67 -8.23
C LEU A 387 -12.92 50.74 -7.11
N GLN A 388 -12.55 51.34 -5.98
CA GLN A 388 -13.44 51.45 -4.82
C GLN A 388 -14.53 52.52 -5.00
N ALA A 389 -15.75 52.22 -4.58
CA ALA A 389 -16.83 53.19 -4.45
C ALA A 389 -16.56 54.17 -3.30
N THR A 390 -16.75 55.48 -3.52
CA THR A 390 -16.35 56.56 -2.59
C THR A 390 -17.43 57.62 -2.34
N VAL A 391 -18.51 57.66 -3.12
CA VAL A 391 -19.57 58.67 -3.02
C VAL A 391 -20.56 58.31 -1.89
N PRO A 392 -20.71 59.16 -0.86
CA PRO A 392 -21.62 58.92 0.26
C PRO A 392 -23.11 59.14 -0.09
N SER A 393 -23.99 58.48 0.65
CA SER A 393 -25.42 58.75 0.65
C SER A 393 -25.73 60.10 1.33
N PRO A 394 -26.56 60.99 0.73
CA PRO A 394 -26.88 62.29 1.30
C PRO A 394 -27.68 62.23 2.60
N ASP A 395 -28.61 61.28 2.73
CA ASP A 395 -29.57 61.20 3.83
C ASP A 395 -29.59 59.83 4.54
N GLY A 396 -28.76 58.89 4.10
CA GLY A 396 -28.71 57.53 4.62
C GLY A 396 -29.69 56.57 3.93
N GLY A 397 -30.44 57.04 2.92
CA GLY A 397 -31.18 56.18 1.99
C GLY A 397 -30.27 55.55 0.94
N GLY A 398 -30.84 54.63 0.14
CA GLY A 398 -30.14 54.02 -0.99
C GLY A 398 -29.75 55.07 -2.04
N TYR A 399 -28.45 55.21 -2.28
CA TYR A 399 -27.90 56.22 -3.18
C TYR A 399 -26.82 55.62 -4.07
N ALA A 400 -26.99 55.72 -5.39
CA ALA A 400 -26.09 55.15 -6.39
C ALA A 400 -25.24 56.22 -7.09
N ALA A 401 -23.99 55.89 -7.40
CA ALA A 401 -23.08 56.77 -8.14
C ALA A 401 -22.30 55.99 -9.20
N PRO A 402 -21.94 56.60 -10.35
CA PRO A 402 -21.17 55.95 -11.39
C PRO A 402 -19.69 55.85 -11.03
N TYR A 403 -19.08 54.73 -11.39
CA TYR A 403 -17.64 54.47 -11.28
C TYR A 403 -17.13 53.93 -12.60
N THR A 404 -15.86 54.21 -12.91
CA THR A 404 -15.22 53.85 -14.18
C THR A 404 -13.82 53.31 -13.93
N LEU A 405 -13.56 52.08 -14.36
CA LEU A 405 -12.32 51.32 -14.20
C LEU A 405 -11.72 51.05 -15.58
N GLU A 406 -10.43 51.32 -15.77
CA GLU A 406 -9.71 50.94 -17.00
C GLU A 406 -8.77 49.75 -16.78
N PHE A 407 -8.64 48.86 -17.76
CA PHE A 407 -7.82 47.64 -17.68
C PHE A 407 -7.33 47.20 -19.07
N SER A 408 -6.35 46.30 -19.14
CA SER A 408 -5.88 45.69 -20.40
C SER A 408 -6.39 44.27 -20.55
N VAL A 409 -6.67 43.87 -21.78
CA VAL A 409 -6.98 42.48 -22.14
C VAL A 409 -5.83 41.89 -22.94
N ILE A 410 -5.41 40.68 -22.55
CA ILE A 410 -4.39 39.86 -23.21
C ILE A 410 -4.97 38.47 -23.44
N GLY A 411 -4.77 37.90 -24.62
CA GLY A 411 -5.35 36.61 -24.98
C GLY A 411 -6.85 36.70 -25.28
N GLY A 412 -7.42 37.91 -25.30
CA GLY A 412 -8.78 38.24 -25.68
C GLY A 412 -9.88 37.78 -24.74
N SER A 413 -9.62 37.73 -23.44
CA SER A 413 -10.65 37.50 -22.40
C SER A 413 -10.39 38.30 -21.12
N ALA A 414 -11.46 38.55 -20.36
CA ALA A 414 -11.41 39.14 -19.02
C ALA A 414 -12.63 38.75 -18.18
N THR A 415 -12.58 38.89 -16.86
CA THR A 415 -13.72 38.83 -15.95
C THR A 415 -14.04 40.24 -15.47
N VAL A 416 -15.29 40.67 -15.50
CA VAL A 416 -15.73 42.01 -15.07
C VAL A 416 -16.88 41.93 -14.06
N GLY A 417 -17.08 42.94 -13.21
CA GLY A 417 -18.24 42.98 -12.29
C GLY A 417 -18.05 43.83 -11.04
N LEU A 418 -18.68 43.41 -9.92
CA LEU A 418 -18.53 44.01 -8.60
C LEU A 418 -17.98 42.97 -7.61
N LYS A 419 -16.92 43.34 -6.88
CA LYS A 419 -16.48 42.62 -5.67
C LYS A 419 -16.71 43.50 -4.44
N VAL A 420 -17.29 42.93 -3.40
CA VAL A 420 -17.54 43.59 -2.11
C VAL A 420 -16.75 42.84 -1.04
N GLU A 421 -15.79 43.53 -0.44
CA GLU A 421 -14.81 42.98 0.49
C GLU A 421 -14.78 43.85 1.75
N ASN A 422 -15.18 43.31 2.90
CA ASN A 422 -15.26 44.05 4.17
C ASN A 422 -16.02 45.40 4.09
N PRO A 423 -17.28 45.41 3.59
CA PRO A 423 -18.06 46.63 3.48
C PRO A 423 -18.39 47.20 4.87
N ASN A 424 -18.63 48.50 4.95
CA ASN A 424 -18.98 49.19 6.20
C ASN A 424 -20.47 49.53 6.33
N SER A 425 -21.34 48.85 5.58
CA SER A 425 -22.78 48.92 5.81
C SER A 425 -23.53 47.69 5.35
N GLU A 426 -24.81 47.68 5.68
CA GLU A 426 -25.78 46.62 5.45
C GLU A 426 -26.39 46.61 4.05
N TRP A 427 -26.14 47.62 3.21
CA TRP A 427 -26.76 47.73 1.88
C TRP A 427 -25.73 48.07 0.79
N THR A 428 -25.77 47.28 -0.29
CA THR A 428 -24.95 47.48 -1.49
C THR A 428 -25.78 47.04 -2.70
N GLY A 429 -25.72 47.80 -3.79
CA GLY A 429 -26.31 47.39 -5.06
C GLY A 429 -25.45 47.80 -6.25
N VAL A 430 -25.68 47.19 -7.41
CA VAL A 430 -24.99 47.53 -8.66
C VAL A 430 -25.91 47.38 -9.86
N ASP A 431 -25.73 48.24 -10.84
CA ASP A 431 -26.50 48.27 -12.08
C ASP A 431 -25.73 49.03 -13.18
N ASN A 432 -26.29 49.02 -14.40
CA ASN A 432 -25.85 49.82 -15.53
C ASN A 432 -24.37 49.60 -15.90
N PHE A 433 -23.96 48.34 -16.02
CA PHE A 433 -22.63 48.02 -16.52
C PHE A 433 -22.47 48.51 -17.97
N LYS A 434 -21.32 49.11 -18.26
CA LYS A 434 -20.93 49.57 -19.61
C LYS A 434 -19.49 49.18 -19.86
N LEU A 435 -19.19 48.62 -21.03
CA LEU A 435 -17.83 48.29 -21.43
C LEU A 435 -17.46 49.00 -22.73
N GLU A 436 -16.29 49.62 -22.74
CA GLU A 436 -15.78 50.37 -23.88
C GLU A 436 -14.36 49.91 -24.24
N TYR A 437 -14.07 49.69 -25.52
CA TYR A 437 -12.74 49.41 -26.05
C TYR A 437 -12.03 50.70 -26.46
N LEU A 438 -10.85 50.96 -25.89
CA LEU A 438 -10.06 52.18 -26.08
C LEU A 438 -8.96 52.04 -27.15
N GLY A 439 -8.80 50.86 -27.76
CA GLY A 439 -7.73 50.57 -28.72
C GLY A 439 -6.47 49.96 -28.10
N LYS A 440 -5.46 49.69 -28.95
CA LYS A 440 -4.23 48.94 -28.59
C LYS A 440 -3.14 49.80 -27.96
N THR A 441 -3.20 51.12 -28.13
CA THR A 441 -2.15 52.04 -27.66
C THR A 441 -2.07 52.02 -26.13
N GLY A 442 -0.92 51.61 -25.59
CA GLY A 442 -0.68 51.52 -24.15
C GLY A 442 -1.25 50.26 -23.49
N ALA A 443 -1.72 49.27 -24.26
CA ALA A 443 -2.13 47.97 -23.76
C ALA A 443 -0.94 47.04 -23.56
N MET A 444 -1.07 46.10 -22.63
CA MET A 444 -0.08 45.06 -22.36
C MET A 444 -0.07 43.97 -23.45
N THR A 445 1.09 43.40 -23.78
CA THR A 445 1.27 42.41 -24.88
C THR A 445 1.54 40.98 -24.39
N MET A 446 1.48 39.97 -25.28
CA MET A 446 1.87 38.59 -24.94
C MET A 446 3.35 38.46 -24.57
N GLN A 447 4.23 39.25 -25.19
CA GLN A 447 5.63 39.32 -24.77
C GLN A 447 5.75 39.95 -23.38
N ASP A 448 4.88 40.91 -23.02
CA ASP A 448 4.82 41.41 -21.65
C ASP A 448 4.28 40.35 -20.69
N TYR A 449 3.35 39.50 -21.13
CA TYR A 449 2.86 38.37 -20.36
C TYR A 449 3.90 37.25 -20.18
N LEU A 450 4.68 36.91 -21.21
CA LEU A 450 5.84 36.02 -21.06
C LEU A 450 6.87 36.64 -20.10
N LYS A 451 7.09 37.97 -20.14
CA LYS A 451 7.94 38.65 -19.14
C LYS A 451 7.34 38.55 -17.74
N GLU A 452 6.01 38.58 -17.60
CA GLU A 452 5.35 38.31 -16.32
C GLU A 452 5.57 36.86 -15.86
N HIS A 453 5.42 35.85 -16.73
CA HIS A 453 5.67 34.43 -16.39
C HIS A 453 7.14 34.12 -16.13
N ILE A 454 8.06 34.70 -16.89
CA ILE A 454 9.49 34.69 -16.57
C ILE A 454 9.68 35.35 -15.21
N GLY A 455 9.03 36.49 -14.99
CA GLY A 455 9.02 37.19 -13.71
C GLY A 455 8.49 36.31 -12.59
N ASP A 456 7.45 35.49 -12.82
CA ASP A 456 6.88 34.56 -11.86
C ASP A 456 7.77 33.35 -11.64
N ALA A 457 8.40 32.80 -12.67
CA ALA A 457 9.36 31.71 -12.57
C ALA A 457 10.64 32.16 -11.84
N GLU A 458 11.12 33.37 -12.13
CA GLU A 458 12.22 34.05 -11.45
C GLU A 458 11.85 34.43 -10.02
N LYS A 459 10.60 34.86 -9.80
CA LYS A 459 10.07 35.17 -8.47
C LYS A 459 9.83 33.91 -7.66
N THR A 460 9.43 32.80 -8.27
CA THR A 460 9.24 31.50 -7.62
C THR A 460 10.60 30.94 -7.23
N TYR A 461 11.53 30.91 -8.16
CA TYR A 461 12.91 30.55 -7.87
C TYR A 461 13.56 31.52 -6.86
N GLY A 462 13.32 32.82 -7.02
CA GLY A 462 13.71 33.86 -6.09
C GLY A 462 13.12 33.63 -4.70
N ALA A 463 11.84 33.28 -4.60
CA ALA A 463 11.15 32.94 -3.36
C ALA A 463 11.69 31.65 -2.74
N TYR A 464 12.02 30.64 -3.56
CA TYR A 464 12.73 29.44 -3.10
C TYR A 464 14.09 29.81 -2.52
N LYS A 465 14.88 30.65 -3.20
CA LYS A 465 16.17 31.11 -2.69
C LYS A 465 16.04 32.02 -1.46
N GLU A 466 15.07 32.93 -1.43
CA GLU A 466 14.76 33.80 -0.28
C GLU A 466 14.30 32.98 0.93
N ALA A 467 13.48 31.96 0.70
CA ALA A 467 13.05 31.00 1.72
C ALA A 467 14.08 29.90 2.00
N ASN A 468 15.27 29.95 1.36
CA ASN A 468 16.35 28.96 1.46
C ASN A 468 15.90 27.51 1.21
N LYS A 469 14.94 27.31 0.31
CA LYS A 469 14.54 25.98 -0.18
C LYS A 469 15.69 25.32 -0.92
N LYS A 470 15.78 24.00 -0.77
CA LYS A 470 16.76 23.15 -1.43
C LYS A 470 16.08 22.35 -2.54
N MET A 471 16.84 22.01 -3.56
CA MET A 471 16.42 21.24 -4.74
C MET A 471 17.66 20.56 -5.33
N SER A 472 17.48 19.52 -6.12
CA SER A 472 18.62 18.85 -6.75
C SER A 472 19.34 19.79 -7.71
N LYS A 473 20.68 19.64 -7.80
CA LYS A 473 21.48 20.42 -8.74
C LYS A 473 21.05 20.21 -10.20
N LYS A 474 20.69 18.97 -10.54
CA LYS A 474 20.21 18.60 -11.87
C LYS A 474 18.89 19.30 -12.22
N GLY A 475 17.95 19.33 -11.27
CA GLY A 475 16.68 20.05 -11.41
C GLY A 475 16.91 21.56 -11.55
N GLU A 476 17.78 22.14 -10.70
CA GLU A 476 18.10 23.57 -10.72
C GLU A 476 18.71 24.02 -12.05
N ASP A 477 19.71 23.30 -12.54
CA ASP A 477 20.38 23.61 -13.80
C ASP A 477 19.39 23.56 -14.98
N SER A 478 18.49 22.57 -14.99
CA SER A 478 17.45 22.42 -16.03
C SER A 478 16.46 23.60 -16.01
N TYR A 479 15.99 23.99 -14.82
CA TYR A 479 15.07 25.09 -14.61
C TYR A 479 15.64 26.46 -15.03
N LEU A 480 16.88 26.75 -14.62
CA LEU A 480 17.56 28.01 -14.97
C LEU A 480 17.87 28.12 -16.46
N THR A 481 18.24 27.00 -17.09
CA THR A 481 18.49 26.95 -18.53
C THR A 481 17.22 27.31 -19.30
N LEU A 482 16.06 26.80 -18.86
CA LEU A 482 14.79 27.10 -19.50
C LEU A 482 14.36 28.57 -19.32
N ILE A 483 14.52 29.15 -18.12
CA ILE A 483 14.27 30.58 -17.89
C ILE A 483 15.13 31.45 -18.81
N GLN A 484 16.42 31.10 -18.97
CA GLN A 484 17.32 31.86 -19.83
C GLN A 484 16.86 31.80 -21.29
N HIS A 485 16.44 30.62 -21.76
CA HIS A 485 15.85 30.48 -23.08
C HIS A 485 14.58 31.33 -23.25
N ALA A 486 13.69 31.35 -22.24
CA ALA A 486 12.48 32.18 -22.25
C ALA A 486 12.79 33.68 -22.34
N LYS A 487 13.84 34.18 -21.69
CA LYS A 487 14.26 35.58 -21.79
C LYS A 487 14.73 35.97 -23.19
N GLU A 488 15.44 35.06 -23.86
CA GLU A 488 15.89 35.27 -25.24
C GLU A 488 14.69 35.43 -26.17
N VAL A 489 13.67 34.59 -25.99
CA VAL A 489 12.40 34.67 -26.73
C VAL A 489 11.63 35.95 -26.38
N ALA A 490 11.54 36.35 -25.12
CA ALA A 490 10.83 37.56 -24.69
C ALA A 490 11.45 38.88 -25.20
N ALA A 491 12.73 38.87 -25.57
CA ALA A 491 13.44 40.02 -26.14
C ALA A 491 13.19 40.19 -27.65
N ASP A 492 12.72 39.14 -28.33
CA ASP A 492 12.44 39.14 -29.76
C ASP A 492 10.94 39.30 -30.02
N ALA A 493 10.51 40.54 -30.21
CA ALA A 493 9.12 40.88 -30.54
C ALA A 493 8.64 40.36 -31.91
N SER A 494 9.52 39.70 -32.69
CA SER A 494 9.17 39.04 -33.94
C SER A 494 8.77 37.56 -33.78
N VAL A 495 9.01 36.96 -32.59
CA VAL A 495 8.52 35.61 -32.28
C VAL A 495 7.00 35.64 -32.19
N ASP A 496 6.38 34.67 -32.83
CA ASP A 496 4.93 34.52 -32.88
C ASP A 496 4.33 34.15 -31.52
N ILE A 497 3.02 34.40 -31.38
CA ILE A 497 2.29 34.26 -30.12
C ILE A 497 2.21 32.80 -29.66
N GLU A 498 2.31 31.82 -30.56
CA GLU A 498 2.21 30.39 -30.27
C GLU A 498 3.49 29.82 -29.70
N THR A 499 4.61 30.12 -30.33
CA THR A 499 5.93 29.81 -29.80
C THR A 499 6.11 30.42 -28.40
N VAL A 500 5.60 31.64 -28.19
CA VAL A 500 5.58 32.27 -26.86
C VAL A 500 4.65 31.52 -25.90
N SER A 501 3.49 31.05 -26.36
CA SER A 501 2.51 30.33 -25.52
C SER A 501 2.99 28.91 -25.13
N ALA A 502 3.51 28.12 -26.07
CA ALA A 502 4.08 26.78 -25.80
C ALA A 502 5.29 26.85 -24.86
N LEU A 503 6.08 27.92 -24.95
CA LEU A 503 7.19 28.16 -24.02
C LEU A 503 6.70 28.53 -22.62
N ILE A 504 5.57 29.25 -22.48
CA ILE A 504 4.93 29.50 -21.20
C ILE A 504 4.48 28.17 -20.56
N GLU A 505 3.88 27.26 -21.32
CA GLU A 505 3.45 25.93 -20.83
C GLU A 505 4.64 25.04 -20.45
N THR A 506 5.69 25.03 -21.27
CA THR A 506 6.93 24.30 -20.95
C THR A 506 7.57 24.84 -19.67
N LEU A 507 7.59 26.17 -19.51
CA LEU A 507 8.07 26.82 -18.30
C LEU A 507 7.23 26.43 -17.08
N GLN A 508 5.90 26.35 -17.22
CA GLN A 508 4.99 25.89 -16.16
C GLN A 508 5.23 24.43 -15.78
N LYS A 509 5.36 23.51 -16.73
CA LYS A 509 5.68 22.10 -16.44
C LYS A 509 7.01 21.96 -15.71
N GLN A 510 8.02 22.72 -16.12
CA GLN A 510 9.32 22.72 -15.45
C GLN A 510 9.22 23.31 -14.03
N MET A 511 8.31 24.25 -13.78
CA MET A 511 7.95 24.72 -12.43
C MET A 511 7.33 23.60 -11.59
N ASP A 512 6.47 22.77 -12.15
CA ASP A 512 5.86 21.64 -11.44
C ASP A 512 6.88 20.54 -11.11
N GLU A 513 7.77 20.20 -12.04
CA GLU A 513 8.87 19.26 -11.79
C GLU A 513 9.82 19.77 -10.70
N MET A 514 10.17 21.06 -10.77
CA MET A 514 10.94 21.72 -9.72
C MET A 514 10.20 21.69 -8.38
N ALA A 515 8.88 21.87 -8.37
CA ALA A 515 8.08 21.78 -7.15
C ALA A 515 8.13 20.37 -6.53
N LYS A 516 8.10 19.30 -7.33
CA LYS A 516 8.27 17.91 -6.85
C LYS A 516 9.67 17.67 -6.27
N ASP A 517 10.71 18.17 -6.94
CA ASP A 517 12.10 18.09 -6.45
C ASP A 517 12.25 18.83 -5.11
N VAL A 518 11.75 20.07 -5.04
CA VAL A 518 11.70 20.84 -3.80
C VAL A 518 10.91 20.09 -2.72
N ALA A 519 9.76 19.49 -3.05
CA ALA A 519 8.96 18.72 -2.10
C ALA A 519 9.71 17.49 -1.56
N ALA A 520 10.49 16.79 -2.39
CA ALA A 520 11.35 15.69 -1.92
C ALA A 520 12.44 16.18 -0.96
N TYR A 521 13.06 17.33 -1.24
CA TYR A 521 14.04 17.95 -0.34
C TYR A 521 13.41 18.49 0.95
N GLU A 522 12.19 19.03 0.88
CA GLU A 522 11.40 19.41 2.05
C GLU A 522 11.04 18.18 2.88
N LYS A 523 10.65 17.08 2.24
CA LYS A 523 10.39 15.82 2.94
C LYS A 523 11.67 15.29 3.57
N LEU A 524 12.82 15.35 2.89
CA LEU A 524 14.10 15.00 3.49
C LEU A 524 14.44 15.90 4.68
N ALA A 525 14.20 17.22 4.58
CA ALA A 525 14.39 18.14 5.71
C ALA A 525 13.45 17.83 6.87
N GLN A 526 12.19 17.50 6.57
CA GLN A 526 11.21 17.06 7.54
C GLN A 526 11.68 15.78 8.23
N LEU A 527 12.08 14.75 7.49
CA LEU A 527 12.59 13.49 8.03
C LEU A 527 13.82 13.71 8.91
N LEU A 528 14.76 14.58 8.49
CA LEU A 528 15.92 14.96 9.29
C LEU A 528 15.55 15.73 10.58
N THR A 529 14.45 16.49 10.57
CA THR A 529 13.94 17.19 11.76
C THR A 529 13.19 16.22 12.69
N GLU A 530 12.34 15.38 12.11
CA GLU A 530 11.56 14.36 12.81
C GLU A 530 12.48 13.33 13.47
N ALA A 531 13.63 13.04 12.85
CA ALA A 531 14.65 12.17 13.41
C ALA A 531 15.10 12.63 14.81
N GLU A 532 15.28 13.94 15.04
CA GLU A 532 15.63 14.47 16.38
C GLU A 532 14.52 14.16 17.40
N THR A 533 13.26 14.39 17.04
CA THR A 533 12.11 14.12 17.93
C THR A 533 11.77 12.65 18.10
N LYS A 534 12.20 11.80 17.15
CA LYS A 534 11.90 10.37 17.15
C LYS A 534 12.97 9.57 17.90
N TYR A 535 14.24 9.81 17.58
CA TYR A 535 15.36 9.00 18.08
C TYR A 535 16.03 9.59 19.32
N TRP A 536 15.89 10.89 19.56
CA TRP A 536 16.37 11.59 20.75
C TRP A 536 15.21 12.17 21.60
N ALA A 537 14.02 11.59 21.50
CA ALA A 537 12.92 11.91 22.42
C ALA A 537 13.27 11.51 23.86
N PRO A 538 12.67 12.16 24.87
CA PRO A 538 12.80 11.74 26.26
C PRO A 538 12.53 10.24 26.42
N PRO A 539 13.40 9.49 27.11
CA PRO A 539 14.50 9.94 27.98
C PRO A 539 15.90 9.91 27.34
N TYR A 540 16.03 9.96 26.01
CA TYR A 540 17.30 9.77 25.27
C TYR A 540 17.87 11.06 24.67
N GLU A 541 17.54 12.22 25.23
CA GLU A 541 17.95 13.51 24.66
C GLU A 541 19.48 13.66 24.52
N ASP A 542 20.24 12.98 25.39
CA ASP A 542 21.71 13.01 25.44
C ASP A 542 22.37 11.71 24.96
N ALA A 543 21.62 10.79 24.32
CA ALA A 543 22.17 9.52 23.82
C ALA A 543 23.01 9.72 22.55
N GLU A 544 24.06 8.91 22.38
CA GLU A 544 24.89 8.88 21.17
C GLU A 544 24.48 7.69 20.29
N TRP A 545 24.15 7.96 19.01
CA TRP A 545 23.75 6.95 18.02
C TRP A 545 24.74 6.92 16.83
N PRO A 546 25.95 6.33 16.96
CA PRO A 546 27.04 6.55 16.00
C PRO A 546 26.73 6.20 14.53
N THR A 547 26.01 5.12 14.29
CA THR A 547 25.68 4.63 12.94
C THR A 547 24.56 5.47 12.33
N LEU A 548 23.53 5.77 13.12
CA LEU A 548 22.44 6.66 12.73
C LEU A 548 22.96 8.08 12.46
N GLU A 549 23.81 8.59 13.35
CA GLU A 549 24.47 9.89 13.23
C GLU A 549 25.36 9.95 11.99
N ASP A 550 26.14 8.91 11.66
CA ASP A 550 26.93 8.90 10.43
C ASP A 550 26.03 8.98 9.18
N TYR A 551 24.94 8.21 9.14
CA TYR A 551 24.00 8.27 8.03
C TYR A 551 23.30 9.64 7.93
N ILE A 552 22.84 10.18 9.05
CA ILE A 552 22.18 11.49 9.10
C ILE A 552 23.18 12.61 8.77
N ASP A 553 24.32 12.68 9.45
CA ASP A 553 25.24 13.81 9.40
C ASP A 553 26.20 13.75 8.22
N ASN A 554 26.79 12.59 7.94
CA ASN A 554 27.83 12.43 6.92
C ASN A 554 27.28 12.01 5.56
N THR A 555 26.03 11.51 5.48
CA THR A 555 25.35 11.19 4.22
C THR A 555 24.22 12.16 3.94
N LEU A 556 23.09 12.07 4.66
CA LEU A 556 21.87 12.80 4.32
C LEU A 556 22.04 14.32 4.44
N LYS A 557 22.61 14.83 5.53
CA LYS A 557 22.86 16.28 5.70
C LYS A 557 23.90 16.80 4.73
N VAL A 558 24.89 15.99 4.32
CA VAL A 558 25.88 16.36 3.29
C VAL A 558 25.21 16.46 1.93
N GLU A 559 24.48 15.42 1.51
CA GLU A 559 23.77 15.36 0.23
C GLU A 559 22.64 16.39 0.12
N GLN A 560 21.95 16.63 1.23
CA GLN A 560 21.00 17.72 1.35
C GLN A 560 21.74 19.07 1.32
N GLY A 561 22.90 19.19 1.95
CA GLY A 561 23.71 20.41 2.04
C GLY A 561 24.31 20.87 0.72
N ASN A 562 24.81 19.92 -0.07
CA ASN A 562 25.44 20.16 -1.38
C ASN A 562 24.47 20.00 -2.56
N CYS A 563 23.20 19.67 -2.30
CA CYS A 563 22.15 19.41 -3.28
C CYS A 563 22.46 18.23 -4.24
N SER A 564 23.11 17.18 -3.73
CA SER A 564 23.41 15.94 -4.49
C SER A 564 22.47 14.77 -4.18
N PHE A 565 21.59 14.88 -3.20
CA PHE A 565 20.56 13.87 -2.93
C PHE A 565 19.71 13.61 -4.19
N ASP A 566 19.43 12.34 -4.47
CA ASP A 566 18.54 11.94 -5.57
C ASP A 566 17.09 11.88 -5.08
N PRO A 567 16.18 12.75 -5.58
CA PRO A 567 14.77 12.75 -5.18
C PRO A 567 14.07 11.39 -5.31
N ALA A 568 14.52 10.52 -6.21
CA ALA A 568 13.96 9.18 -6.40
C ALA A 568 14.20 8.22 -5.22
N LEU A 569 15.12 8.55 -4.30
CA LEU A 569 15.48 7.72 -3.16
C LEU A 569 14.72 8.07 -1.87
N ILE A 570 13.83 9.08 -1.90
CA ILE A 570 13.17 9.62 -0.70
C ILE A 570 12.43 8.56 0.12
N ASP A 571 11.78 7.60 -0.53
CA ASP A 571 11.01 6.55 0.15
C ASP A 571 11.89 5.55 0.91
N SER A 572 13.19 5.48 0.60
CA SER A 572 14.15 4.59 1.28
C SER A 572 14.79 5.20 2.53
N VAL A 573 14.62 6.50 2.77
CA VAL A 573 15.34 7.24 3.82
C VAL A 573 14.90 6.81 5.22
N GLN A 574 13.58 6.79 5.48
CA GLN A 574 13.03 6.48 6.80
C GLN A 574 13.33 5.03 7.26
N PRO A 575 13.14 3.99 6.43
CA PRO A 575 13.48 2.62 6.82
C PRO A 575 14.96 2.43 7.20
N ARG A 576 15.87 3.14 6.53
CA ARG A 576 17.31 3.07 6.83
C ARG A 576 17.65 3.72 8.18
N MET A 577 17.04 4.87 8.50
CA MET A 577 17.22 5.51 9.81
C MET A 577 16.73 4.62 10.95
N ASP A 578 15.55 4.00 10.81
CA ASP A 578 14.99 3.11 11.83
C ASP A 578 15.90 1.91 12.13
N ARG A 579 16.50 1.33 11.09
CA ARG A 579 17.45 0.23 11.24
C ARG A 579 18.71 0.66 12.01
N TYR A 580 19.33 1.78 11.64
CA TYR A 580 20.55 2.25 12.28
C TYR A 580 20.32 2.69 13.73
N TYR A 581 19.18 3.32 14.02
CA TYR A 581 18.78 3.64 15.39
C TYR A 581 18.77 2.40 16.28
N MET A 582 18.10 1.34 15.83
CA MET A 582 17.94 0.14 16.65
C MET A 582 19.28 -0.58 16.89
N GLU A 583 20.21 -0.53 15.92
CA GLU A 583 21.57 -1.04 16.08
C GLU A 583 22.33 -0.31 17.20
N ASP A 584 22.33 1.02 17.18
CA ASP A 584 23.02 1.83 18.18
C ASP A 584 22.35 1.75 19.56
N PHE A 585 21.01 1.75 19.59
CA PHE A 585 20.19 1.59 20.81
C PHE A 585 20.59 0.35 21.62
N ARG A 586 20.70 -0.79 20.95
CA ARG A 586 21.13 -2.06 21.56
C ARG A 586 22.55 -1.97 22.10
N ALA A 587 23.46 -1.35 21.34
CA ALA A 587 24.85 -1.23 21.74
C ALA A 587 25.01 -0.35 23.00
N ALA A 588 24.23 0.73 23.13
CA ALA A 588 24.23 1.60 24.31
C ALA A 588 23.66 0.92 25.56
N ALA A 589 22.55 0.19 25.42
CA ALA A 589 21.97 -0.59 26.51
C ALA A 589 22.94 -1.64 27.07
N LEU A 590 23.67 -2.35 26.20
CA LEU A 590 24.69 -3.33 26.61
C LEU A 590 25.88 -2.69 27.36
N ARG A 591 26.14 -1.39 27.18
CA ARG A 591 27.15 -0.64 27.95
C ARG A 591 26.61 -0.09 29.27
N GLY A 592 25.31 -0.25 29.55
CA GLY A 592 24.64 0.29 30.72
C GLY A 592 24.39 1.81 30.64
N GLU A 593 24.42 2.38 29.44
CA GLU A 593 24.14 3.81 29.20
C GLU A 593 22.64 4.10 29.18
N ILE A 594 21.81 3.08 28.91
CA ILE A 594 20.36 3.19 28.75
C ILE A 594 19.67 2.05 29.50
N GLU A 595 18.64 2.39 30.29
CA GLU A 595 17.82 1.44 31.03
C GLU A 595 16.30 1.59 30.80
N ASP A 596 15.78 2.76 30.42
CA ASP A 596 14.37 2.91 30.06
C ASP A 596 14.18 2.44 28.62
N PHE A 597 13.20 1.57 28.38
CA PHE A 597 12.85 0.98 27.08
C PHE A 597 11.39 1.25 26.73
N THR A 598 10.68 2.03 27.57
CA THR A 598 9.27 2.40 27.37
C THR A 598 9.00 3.02 25.99
N PRO A 599 9.87 3.88 25.41
CA PRO A 599 9.65 4.45 24.08
C PRO A 599 9.56 3.45 22.92
N LEU A 600 10.01 2.20 23.12
CA LEU A 600 9.82 1.14 22.12
C LEU A 600 8.37 0.62 22.08
N LEU A 601 7.57 0.90 23.11
CA LEU A 601 6.14 0.61 23.12
C LEU A 601 5.37 1.71 22.38
N VAL A 602 4.52 1.31 21.45
CA VAL A 602 3.61 2.24 20.78
C VAL A 602 2.41 2.49 21.69
N ASN A 603 2.14 3.76 22.01
CA ASN A 603 0.97 4.14 22.79
C ASN A 603 0.85 3.37 24.12
N ALA A 604 1.95 3.35 24.88
CA ALA A 604 2.06 2.67 26.17
C ALA A 604 1.05 3.18 27.23
N ASN A 605 0.46 4.35 26.98
CA ASN A 605 -0.44 5.09 27.86
C ASN A 605 -1.86 5.30 27.27
N PHE A 606 -2.24 4.54 26.24
CA PHE A 606 -3.60 4.49 25.66
C PHE A 606 -4.27 5.86 25.39
N THR A 607 -3.46 6.88 25.11
CA THR A 607 -3.94 8.24 24.90
C THR A 607 -4.62 8.32 23.55
N ASN A 608 -5.87 8.80 23.52
CA ASN A 608 -6.75 8.92 22.34
C ASN A 608 -7.24 7.62 21.69
N ASN A 609 -6.44 6.55 21.59
CA ASN A 609 -6.82 5.30 20.90
C ASN A 609 -6.06 4.08 21.46
N ALA A 610 -6.25 2.91 20.86
CA ALA A 610 -5.53 1.66 21.18
C ALA A 610 -4.56 1.22 20.06
N ASN A 611 -4.16 2.14 19.17
CA ASN A 611 -3.24 1.82 18.07
C ASN A 611 -1.91 1.31 18.64
N GLY A 612 -1.31 0.32 17.97
CA GLY A 612 -0.09 -0.34 18.41
C GLY A 612 -0.33 -1.62 19.20
N TRP A 613 -1.51 -1.82 19.79
CA TRP A 613 -1.83 -3.01 20.59
C TRP A 613 -2.61 -4.07 19.79
N GLN A 614 -2.20 -5.33 19.92
CA GLN A 614 -2.88 -6.47 19.34
C GLN A 614 -3.95 -7.03 20.30
N GLY A 615 -4.83 -7.92 19.81
CA GLY A 615 -5.81 -8.61 20.67
C GLY A 615 -7.16 -7.90 20.85
N GLY A 616 -7.40 -6.79 20.13
CA GLY A 616 -8.71 -6.13 20.07
C GLY A 616 -9.09 -5.35 21.33
N SER A 617 -8.13 -4.67 21.96
CA SER A 617 -8.37 -3.81 23.12
C SER A 617 -9.47 -2.78 22.85
N GLY A 618 -10.41 -2.64 23.78
CA GLY A 618 -11.25 -1.46 23.86
C GLY A 618 -10.45 -0.26 24.38
N GLN A 619 -10.94 0.96 24.11
CA GLN A 619 -10.42 2.19 24.69
C GLN A 619 -11.57 3.12 25.05
N GLY A 620 -11.46 3.77 26.21
CA GLY A 620 -12.37 4.82 26.61
C GLY A 620 -11.74 5.71 27.68
N VAL A 621 -11.89 7.03 27.52
CA VAL A 621 -11.33 8.04 28.45
C VAL A 621 -9.83 7.84 28.69
N GLU A 622 -9.04 7.65 27.62
CA GLU A 622 -7.58 7.53 27.70
C GLU A 622 -7.13 6.36 28.60
N THR A 623 -7.84 5.23 28.52
CA THR A 623 -7.54 4.02 29.29
C THR A 623 -7.95 2.79 28.48
N GLY A 624 -7.14 1.73 28.53
CA GLY A 624 -7.46 0.44 27.94
C GLY A 624 -8.55 -0.27 28.74
N GLU A 625 -9.52 -0.87 28.04
CA GLU A 625 -10.67 -1.52 28.65
C GLU A 625 -11.00 -2.86 28.00
N MET A 626 -11.25 -3.86 28.84
CA MET A 626 -11.90 -5.12 28.48
C MET A 626 -13.12 -5.33 29.38
N TYR A 627 -14.31 -5.33 28.77
CA TYR A 627 -15.59 -5.45 29.48
C TYR A 627 -16.38 -6.66 29.01
N ASP A 628 -16.84 -7.47 29.96
CA ASP A 628 -17.63 -8.69 29.75
C ASP A 628 -16.94 -9.67 28.77
N LYS A 629 -15.62 -9.82 28.94
CA LYS A 629 -14.76 -10.66 28.12
C LYS A 629 -14.22 -11.81 28.96
N GLN A 630 -14.81 -13.00 28.80
CA GLN A 630 -14.41 -14.20 29.54
C GLN A 630 -12.96 -14.65 29.30
N THR A 631 -12.35 -14.32 28.16
CA THR A 631 -10.92 -14.53 27.87
C THR A 631 -10.42 -13.45 26.92
N PHE A 632 -9.18 -12.99 27.08
CA PHE A 632 -8.52 -12.07 26.16
C PHE A 632 -7.00 -12.07 26.31
N ASP A 633 -6.30 -11.54 25.32
CA ASP A 633 -4.86 -11.27 25.38
C ASP A 633 -4.55 -10.01 24.56
N VAL A 634 -4.27 -8.91 25.25
CA VAL A 634 -3.92 -7.62 24.66
C VAL A 634 -2.44 -7.38 24.86
N TYR A 635 -1.69 -7.23 23.76
CA TYR A 635 -0.23 -7.27 23.82
C TYR A 635 0.47 -6.44 22.74
N GLN A 636 1.74 -6.15 23.00
CA GLN A 636 2.74 -5.71 22.02
C GLN A 636 3.92 -6.69 22.01
N GLU A 637 4.54 -6.84 20.84
CA GLU A 637 5.77 -7.59 20.66
C GLU A 637 6.88 -6.61 20.28
N ILE A 638 7.98 -6.66 21.03
CA ILE A 638 9.18 -5.86 20.81
C ILE A 638 10.33 -6.82 20.52
N GLU A 639 11.09 -6.54 19.46
CA GLU A 639 12.16 -7.43 19.00
C GLU A 639 13.55 -6.78 19.00
N GLY A 640 14.55 -7.65 19.14
CA GLY A 640 15.97 -7.34 19.29
C GLY A 640 16.28 -6.44 20.49
N LEU A 641 15.73 -6.79 21.62
CA LEU A 641 16.15 -6.30 22.92
C LEU A 641 17.43 -7.03 23.39
N PRO A 642 18.30 -6.40 24.19
CA PRO A 642 19.39 -7.12 24.87
C PRO A 642 18.89 -8.25 25.78
N GLU A 643 19.65 -9.34 25.89
CA GLU A 643 19.40 -10.41 26.86
C GLU A 643 19.56 -9.89 28.30
N GLY A 644 18.60 -10.23 29.18
CA GLY A 644 18.67 -9.90 30.60
C GLY A 644 17.30 -9.71 31.25
N SER A 645 17.29 -9.22 32.49
CA SER A 645 16.05 -8.96 33.23
C SER A 645 15.44 -7.61 32.86
N TYR A 646 14.12 -7.55 32.77
CA TYR A 646 13.33 -6.35 32.50
C TYR A 646 12.25 -6.20 33.55
N GLU A 647 12.21 -5.06 34.23
CA GLU A 647 11.07 -4.67 35.06
C GLU A 647 9.99 -4.07 34.15
N VAL A 648 8.79 -4.64 34.26
CA VAL A 648 7.58 -4.09 33.64
C VAL A 648 6.70 -3.54 34.74
N SER A 649 6.16 -2.34 34.51
CA SER A 649 5.11 -1.79 35.35
C SER A 649 3.93 -1.33 34.51
N VAL A 650 2.73 -1.52 35.05
CA VAL A 650 1.46 -1.14 34.41
C VAL A 650 0.46 -0.77 35.50
N GLN A 651 -0.31 0.28 35.28
CA GLN A 651 -1.44 0.58 36.15
C GLN A 651 -2.64 -0.20 35.67
N GLY A 652 -3.32 -0.93 36.55
CA GLY A 652 -4.45 -1.75 36.14
C GLY A 652 -5.09 -2.54 37.26
N PHE A 653 -6.37 -2.82 37.10
CA PHE A 653 -7.13 -3.67 38.00
C PHE A 653 -8.16 -4.50 37.23
N GLN A 654 -8.64 -5.56 37.88
CA GLN A 654 -9.84 -6.28 37.46
C GLN A 654 -10.92 -6.17 38.54
N ARG A 655 -12.15 -5.96 38.08
CA ARG A 655 -13.35 -6.32 38.81
C ARG A 655 -13.88 -7.66 38.25
N PRO A 656 -13.88 -8.75 39.04
CA PRO A 656 -14.24 -10.09 38.54
C PRO A 656 -15.69 -10.23 38.05
N THR A 657 -16.62 -9.43 38.60
CA THR A 657 -18.04 -9.42 38.22
C THR A 657 -18.70 -8.11 38.70
N TRP A 658 -20.02 -8.00 38.67
CA TRP A 658 -20.74 -6.84 39.19
C TRP A 658 -20.46 -6.59 40.69
N HIS A 659 -20.42 -5.31 41.09
CA HIS A 659 -20.13 -4.91 42.48
C HIS A 659 -21.01 -5.61 43.53
N ASP A 660 -22.30 -5.84 43.25
CA ASP A 660 -23.19 -6.55 44.19
C ASP A 660 -22.71 -7.97 44.51
N ALA A 661 -22.25 -8.69 43.49
CA ALA A 661 -21.72 -10.05 43.64
C ALA A 661 -20.33 -10.04 44.28
N CYS A 662 -19.45 -9.13 43.86
CA CYS A 662 -18.14 -8.95 44.50
C CYS A 662 -18.27 -8.62 45.99
N GLN A 663 -19.19 -7.72 46.38
CA GLN A 663 -19.43 -7.36 47.78
C GLN A 663 -19.96 -8.55 48.59
N ALA A 664 -20.89 -9.33 48.04
CA ALA A 664 -21.44 -10.49 48.71
C ALA A 664 -20.39 -11.61 48.93
N ALA A 665 -19.45 -11.74 48.01
CA ALA A 665 -18.38 -12.73 48.06
C ALA A 665 -17.09 -12.23 48.74
N TRP A 666 -17.00 -10.94 49.09
CA TRP A 666 -15.77 -10.34 49.61
C TRP A 666 -15.29 -11.03 50.89
N GLY A 667 -13.99 -11.37 50.93
CA GLY A 667 -13.39 -12.11 52.04
C GLY A 667 -13.66 -13.62 52.02
N THR A 668 -14.17 -14.17 50.92
CA THR A 668 -14.33 -15.62 50.69
C THR A 668 -13.47 -16.12 49.53
N GLU A 669 -13.35 -17.44 49.38
CA GLU A 669 -12.67 -18.08 48.23
C GLU A 669 -13.56 -18.23 46.98
N ALA A 670 -14.75 -17.60 46.97
CA ALA A 670 -15.65 -17.65 45.82
C ALA A 670 -15.09 -16.84 44.64
N LYS A 671 -15.27 -17.36 43.41
CA LYS A 671 -14.72 -16.77 42.17
C LYS A 671 -15.13 -15.31 41.95
N GLU A 672 -16.30 -14.91 42.44
CA GLU A 672 -16.84 -13.55 42.36
C GLU A 672 -15.97 -12.51 43.11
N ALA A 673 -15.07 -12.94 43.99
CA ALA A 673 -14.12 -12.08 44.71
C ALA A 673 -12.66 -12.28 44.28
N GLN A 674 -12.39 -13.07 43.22
CA GLN A 674 -11.03 -13.46 42.83
C GLN A 674 -10.65 -12.88 41.46
N VAL A 675 -9.51 -12.22 41.38
CA VAL A 675 -8.90 -11.76 40.13
C VAL A 675 -8.32 -12.94 39.34
N THR A 676 -8.59 -12.95 38.05
CA THR A 676 -8.15 -13.91 37.03
C THR A 676 -7.36 -13.26 35.88
N ALA A 677 -7.32 -11.92 35.79
CA ALA A 677 -6.52 -11.20 34.81
C ALA A 677 -5.08 -10.94 35.33
N TYR A 678 -4.12 -10.97 34.40
CA TYR A 678 -2.69 -10.82 34.68
C TYR A 678 -2.07 -9.75 33.79
N ALA A 679 -1.19 -8.93 34.37
CA ALA A 679 -0.17 -8.24 33.61
C ALA A 679 1.01 -9.19 33.40
N TYR A 680 1.60 -9.20 32.21
CA TYR A 680 2.67 -10.14 31.87
C TYR A 680 3.68 -9.58 30.89
N GLY A 681 4.87 -10.18 30.91
CA GLY A 681 6.00 -9.96 30.02
C GLY A 681 6.77 -11.26 29.91
N ASN A 682 6.79 -11.88 28.72
CA ASN A 682 7.29 -13.25 28.53
C ASN A 682 6.75 -14.20 29.64
N ASP A 683 7.65 -14.85 30.38
CA ASP A 683 7.35 -15.79 31.46
C ASP A 683 7.01 -15.09 32.80
N GLY A 684 7.33 -13.80 32.93
CA GLY A 684 7.03 -13.00 34.12
C GLY A 684 5.58 -12.51 34.12
N SER A 685 4.88 -12.65 35.24
CA SER A 685 3.51 -12.12 35.36
C SER A 685 3.13 -11.82 36.80
N VAL A 686 2.11 -10.98 36.95
CA VAL A 686 1.47 -10.69 38.23
C VAL A 686 -0.04 -10.58 38.03
N LYS A 687 -0.82 -11.06 39.01
CA LYS A 687 -2.27 -10.80 39.01
C LYS A 687 -2.50 -9.30 39.12
N LEU A 688 -3.46 -8.80 38.34
CA LEU A 688 -3.88 -7.41 38.51
C LEU A 688 -4.44 -7.18 39.91
N HIS A 689 -4.45 -5.92 40.34
CA HIS A 689 -5.18 -5.52 41.54
C HIS A 689 -6.67 -5.84 41.42
N HIS A 690 -7.33 -6.11 42.54
CA HIS A 690 -8.78 -6.03 42.60
C HIS A 690 -9.19 -4.55 42.67
N CYS A 691 -10.31 -4.16 42.06
CA CYS A 691 -10.87 -2.79 42.20
C CYS A 691 -11.16 -2.33 43.64
N TYR A 692 -10.99 -3.21 44.65
CA TYR A 692 -11.19 -2.93 46.08
C TYR A 692 -9.86 -2.87 46.83
N ASP A 693 -8.73 -3.21 46.20
CA ASP A 693 -7.42 -3.13 46.85
C ASP A 693 -7.11 -1.69 47.27
N GLU A 694 -7.52 -0.73 46.43
CA GLU A 694 -7.48 0.69 46.71
C GLU A 694 -8.89 1.29 46.62
N VAL A 695 -9.30 1.99 47.68
CA VAL A 695 -10.65 2.56 47.84
C VAL A 695 -10.56 3.99 48.35
N PHE A 696 -11.51 4.81 47.95
CA PHE A 696 -11.42 6.26 48.10
C PHE A 696 -12.44 6.80 49.13
N ASP A 697 -12.07 7.83 49.87
CA ASP A 697 -12.96 8.43 50.88
C ASP A 697 -14.11 9.22 50.21
N GLU A 698 -13.88 9.73 49.00
CA GLU A 698 -14.86 10.37 48.12
C GLU A 698 -14.81 9.70 46.74
N PRO A 699 -15.90 9.67 45.97
CA PRO A 699 -15.88 9.07 44.63
C PRO A 699 -15.00 9.88 43.67
N MET A 700 -14.16 9.21 42.88
CA MET A 700 -13.39 9.80 41.77
C MET A 700 -14.33 10.26 40.63
N GLN A 701 -15.48 9.58 40.51
CA GLN A 701 -16.61 9.98 39.68
C GLN A 701 -17.94 9.86 40.42
N ALA A 702 -18.54 11.01 40.75
CA ALA A 702 -19.80 11.09 41.52
C ALA A 702 -21.09 10.97 40.68
N GLU A 703 -21.02 11.24 39.37
CA GLU A 703 -22.19 11.35 38.48
C GLU A 703 -21.93 10.64 37.13
N GLY A 704 -23.00 10.26 36.42
CA GLY A 704 -22.94 9.55 35.13
C GLY A 704 -23.20 8.04 35.21
N TRP A 705 -23.12 7.37 34.07
CA TRP A 705 -23.15 5.90 33.99
C TRP A 705 -21.83 5.35 34.54
N GLY A 706 -21.90 4.29 35.36
CA GLY A 706 -20.71 3.74 36.04
C GLY A 706 -20.16 4.61 37.18
N LYS A 707 -20.95 5.51 37.78
CA LYS A 707 -20.45 6.27 38.96
C LYS A 707 -19.90 5.33 40.03
N ASP A 708 -18.84 5.75 40.71
CA ASP A 708 -18.15 4.92 41.70
C ASP A 708 -19.10 4.43 42.81
N VAL A 709 -18.88 3.19 43.26
CA VAL A 709 -19.78 2.50 44.17
C VAL A 709 -19.29 2.61 45.60
N GLN A 710 -20.13 3.15 46.48
CA GLN A 710 -19.88 3.10 47.92
C GLN A 710 -20.08 1.67 48.44
N LEU A 711 -19.03 1.11 49.03
CA LEU A 711 -18.98 -0.27 49.48
C LEU A 711 -19.71 -0.47 50.82
N SER A 712 -20.50 -1.54 50.91
CA SER A 712 -21.13 -2.03 52.14
C SER A 712 -20.54 -3.40 52.51
N LEU A 713 -19.42 -3.35 53.23
CA LEU A 713 -18.61 -4.51 53.63
C LEU A 713 -18.52 -4.58 55.16
N PRO A 714 -19.59 -4.98 55.87
CA PRO A 714 -19.66 -4.85 57.34
C PRO A 714 -18.58 -5.63 58.11
N ASN A 715 -17.89 -6.57 57.45
CA ASN A 715 -16.79 -7.35 58.02
C ASN A 715 -15.39 -6.84 57.61
N ASP A 716 -15.29 -5.75 56.83
CA ASP A 716 -14.05 -5.10 56.42
C ASP A 716 -14.13 -3.59 56.74
N GLU A 717 -13.79 -3.23 57.98
CA GLU A 717 -13.85 -1.84 58.47
C GLU A 717 -12.98 -0.87 57.65
N LEU A 718 -11.94 -1.35 56.95
CA LEU A 718 -11.06 -0.51 56.16
C LEU A 718 -11.75 0.01 54.90
N ARG A 719 -12.60 -0.82 54.28
CA ARG A 719 -13.24 -0.54 52.99
C ARG A 719 -14.71 -0.16 53.12
N ASN A 720 -15.36 -0.55 54.22
CA ASN A 720 -16.77 -0.26 54.44
C ASN A 720 -17.05 1.25 54.48
N GLY A 721 -17.95 1.73 53.62
CA GLY A 721 -18.31 3.14 53.49
C GLY A 721 -17.40 3.96 52.56
N LYS A 722 -16.33 3.36 52.01
CA LYS A 722 -15.48 3.97 50.98
C LYS A 722 -15.99 3.66 49.57
N TYR A 723 -15.42 4.31 48.56
CA TYR A 723 -15.81 4.17 47.16
C TYR A 723 -14.82 3.29 46.39
N ALA A 724 -15.34 2.34 45.61
CA ALA A 724 -14.61 1.60 44.59
C ALA A 724 -14.96 2.12 43.20
N LEU A 725 -14.00 2.01 42.29
CA LEU A 725 -14.15 2.49 40.91
C LEU A 725 -15.16 1.65 40.13
N ASP A 726 -16.03 2.33 39.38
CA ASP A 726 -17.04 1.71 38.50
C ASP A 726 -17.14 2.40 37.12
N ALA A 727 -16.25 3.36 36.84
CA ALA A 727 -16.16 4.02 35.53
C ALA A 727 -14.74 4.38 35.10
N LEU A 728 -14.55 4.48 33.79
CA LEU A 728 -13.29 4.85 33.15
C LEU A 728 -12.82 6.26 33.53
N THR A 729 -13.71 7.25 33.69
CA THR A 729 -13.28 8.60 34.13
C THR A 729 -12.76 8.59 35.56
N GLY A 730 -13.36 7.80 36.46
CA GLY A 730 -12.81 7.59 37.81
C GLY A 730 -11.48 6.85 37.77
N THR A 731 -11.37 5.85 36.90
CA THR A 731 -10.16 5.04 36.69
C THR A 731 -8.98 5.86 36.16
N HIS A 732 -9.18 6.63 35.09
CA HIS A 732 -8.16 7.49 34.51
C HIS A 732 -7.58 8.46 35.55
N LYS A 733 -8.44 9.12 36.35
CA LYS A 733 -7.98 9.98 37.45
C LYS A 733 -7.16 9.23 38.50
N ALA A 734 -7.61 8.02 38.88
CA ALA A 734 -6.87 7.20 39.83
C ALA A 734 -5.49 6.81 39.27
N PHE A 735 -5.40 6.52 37.96
CA PHE A 735 -4.13 6.25 37.29
C PHE A 735 -3.23 7.49 37.23
N GLU A 736 -3.75 8.68 36.91
CA GLU A 736 -3.00 9.95 36.97
C GLU A 736 -2.42 10.23 38.37
N GLU A 737 -3.12 9.81 39.43
CA GLU A 737 -2.67 9.94 40.83
C GLU A 737 -1.71 8.82 41.28
N GLY A 738 -1.43 7.83 40.42
CA GLY A 738 -0.45 6.78 40.68
C GLY A 738 -1.00 5.51 41.34
N HIS A 739 -2.33 5.31 41.35
CA HIS A 739 -2.96 4.13 41.96
C HIS A 739 -2.89 2.88 41.07
N PHE A 740 -3.09 1.70 41.68
CA PHE A 740 -3.15 0.38 41.05
C PHE A 740 -1.90 -0.02 40.25
N GLU A 741 -0.72 0.36 40.74
CA GLU A 741 0.55 0.02 40.08
C GLU A 741 0.93 -1.46 40.28
N ASN A 742 0.93 -2.21 39.19
CA ASN A 742 1.41 -3.59 39.12
C ASN A 742 2.86 -3.60 38.64
N LYS A 743 3.74 -4.34 39.33
CA LYS A 743 5.15 -4.52 38.93
C LYS A 743 5.53 -5.97 38.93
N PHE A 744 6.32 -6.37 37.94
CA PHE A 744 6.93 -7.68 37.87
C PHE A 744 8.23 -7.59 37.06
N VAL A 745 9.10 -8.59 37.23
CA VAL A 745 10.32 -8.72 36.44
C VAL A 745 10.16 -9.92 35.52
N CYS A 746 10.54 -9.74 34.26
CA CYS A 746 10.61 -10.79 33.26
C CYS A 746 12.02 -10.92 32.73
N TYR A 747 12.26 -11.97 31.95
CA TYR A 747 13.55 -12.21 31.32
C TYR A 747 13.40 -12.23 29.81
N VAL A 748 14.26 -11.47 29.13
CA VAL A 748 14.45 -11.53 27.68
C VAL A 748 15.68 -12.39 27.42
N LYS A 749 15.52 -13.38 26.54
CA LYS A 749 16.56 -14.36 26.21
C LYS A 749 17.47 -13.78 25.11
N ALA A 750 18.45 -14.58 24.67
CA ALA A 750 19.35 -14.21 23.58
C ALA A 750 18.65 -13.90 22.24
N ASP A 751 17.39 -14.30 22.05
CA ASP A 751 16.56 -13.97 20.87
C ASP A 751 16.09 -12.50 20.84
N GLY A 752 16.22 -11.80 21.97
CA GLY A 752 15.86 -10.39 22.12
C GLY A 752 14.36 -10.12 21.99
N LYS A 753 13.49 -11.10 22.22
CA LYS A 753 12.04 -10.91 22.08
C LYS A 753 11.36 -10.67 23.43
N LEU A 754 10.48 -9.67 23.46
CA LEU A 754 9.58 -9.40 24.58
C LEU A 754 8.15 -9.26 24.08
N ARG A 755 7.27 -10.13 24.58
CA ARG A 755 5.82 -9.95 24.49
C ARG A 755 5.31 -9.45 25.82
N VAL A 756 4.66 -8.28 25.83
CA VAL A 756 4.20 -7.61 27.05
C VAL A 756 2.75 -7.15 26.90
N GLY A 757 1.95 -7.29 27.96
CA GLY A 757 0.54 -6.95 27.90
C GLY A 757 -0.31 -7.34 29.12
N VAL A 758 -1.62 -7.38 28.91
CA VAL A 758 -2.61 -7.88 29.87
C VAL A 758 -3.39 -9.03 29.26
N ARG A 759 -3.57 -10.11 30.02
CA ARG A 759 -4.32 -11.28 29.56
C ARG A 759 -5.25 -11.84 30.64
N MET A 760 -6.28 -12.53 30.18
CA MET A 760 -7.12 -13.42 30.97
C MET A 760 -7.33 -14.71 30.21
N THR A 761 -6.72 -15.79 30.70
CA THR A 761 -6.63 -17.08 29.98
C THR A 761 -7.72 -18.07 30.38
N GLU A 762 -8.36 -17.88 31.53
CA GLU A 762 -9.39 -18.78 32.07
C GLU A 762 -10.77 -18.12 32.03
N ASP A 763 -11.74 -18.82 31.45
CA ASP A 763 -13.16 -18.44 31.48
C ASP A 763 -13.71 -18.63 32.90
N SER A 764 -13.98 -17.52 33.57
CA SER A 764 -14.57 -17.52 34.91
C SER A 764 -16.07 -17.86 34.92
N GLY A 765 -16.74 -17.77 33.77
CA GLY A 765 -18.18 -17.88 33.60
C GLY A 765 -18.96 -16.82 34.38
N LEU A 766 -18.36 -15.65 34.62
CA LEU A 766 -18.95 -14.54 35.37
C LEU A 766 -19.31 -13.39 34.44
N ALA A 767 -20.57 -12.96 34.47
CA ALA A 767 -20.98 -11.78 33.73
C ALA A 767 -20.53 -10.49 34.44
N GLY A 768 -20.26 -9.45 33.65
CA GLY A 768 -19.89 -8.13 34.14
C GLY A 768 -18.46 -8.03 34.66
N ASP A 769 -17.58 -8.92 34.20
CA ASP A 769 -16.13 -8.73 34.36
C ASP A 769 -15.71 -7.39 33.74
N TRP A 770 -14.72 -6.76 34.36
CA TRP A 770 -14.22 -5.49 33.89
C TRP A 770 -12.75 -5.35 34.23
N THR A 771 -11.91 -5.28 33.22
CA THR A 771 -10.46 -5.09 33.36
C THR A 771 -10.07 -3.76 32.71
N THR A 772 -9.30 -2.96 33.44
CA THR A 772 -8.79 -1.68 32.95
C THR A 772 -7.29 -1.61 33.16
N TYR A 773 -6.58 -0.96 32.24
CA TYR A 773 -5.13 -0.84 32.28
C TYR A 773 -4.62 0.37 31.51
N ASP A 774 -3.48 0.88 31.94
CA ASP A 774 -2.81 2.03 31.35
C ASP A 774 -1.33 2.14 31.79
N ASN A 775 -0.58 3.06 31.19
CA ASN A 775 0.75 3.51 31.63
C ASN A 775 1.78 2.38 31.79
N PHE A 776 1.91 1.56 30.74
CA PHE A 776 2.98 0.58 30.62
C PHE A 776 4.34 1.27 30.61
N ARG A 777 5.28 0.75 31.40
CA ARG A 777 6.68 1.19 31.45
C ARG A 777 7.58 -0.02 31.46
N LEU A 778 8.69 0.08 30.73
CA LEU A 778 9.63 -1.01 30.52
C LEU A 778 11.04 -0.54 30.90
N LYS A 779 11.69 -1.24 31.83
CA LYS A 779 13.04 -0.93 32.28
C LYS A 779 13.96 -2.15 32.17
N TYR A 780 15.07 -2.02 31.47
CA TYR A 780 16.15 -3.01 31.44
C TYR A 780 16.98 -2.94 32.73
N LEU A 781 17.08 -4.06 33.45
CA LEU A 781 17.83 -4.17 34.70
C LEU A 781 19.29 -4.61 34.47
N GLY A 782 19.62 -4.99 33.24
CA GLY A 782 20.93 -5.52 32.89
C GLY A 782 20.98 -7.04 32.91
N ALA A 783 22.02 -7.57 32.28
CA ALA A 783 22.22 -9.00 32.12
C ALA A 783 22.67 -9.68 33.45
N GLU A 784 23.29 -8.93 34.36
CA GLU A 784 23.74 -9.42 35.67
C GLU A 784 22.61 -9.49 36.72
N ASP A 785 21.48 -8.82 36.49
CA ASP A 785 20.30 -8.97 37.34
C ASP A 785 19.54 -10.25 36.92
N MET A 786 19.50 -11.23 37.82
CA MET A 786 18.90 -12.54 37.58
C MET A 786 17.49 -12.67 38.17
N THR A 787 16.85 -11.59 38.64
CA THR A 787 15.52 -11.66 39.26
C THR A 787 14.42 -12.09 38.27
N GLY A 788 14.49 -11.60 37.03
CA GLY A 788 13.62 -12.05 35.95
C GLY A 788 13.84 -13.52 35.60
N ALA A 789 15.11 -13.95 35.56
CA ALA A 789 15.50 -15.33 35.28
C ALA A 789 15.04 -16.30 36.39
N VAL A 790 15.09 -15.89 37.66
CA VAL A 790 14.51 -16.66 38.79
C VAL A 790 13.02 -16.88 38.57
N SER A 791 12.28 -15.80 38.30
CA SER A 791 10.83 -15.87 38.06
C SER A 791 10.50 -16.76 36.86
N ALA A 792 11.28 -16.64 35.78
CA ALA A 792 11.14 -17.47 34.59
C ALA A 792 11.44 -18.96 34.88
N LEU A 793 12.49 -19.26 35.66
CA LEU A 793 12.83 -20.65 36.02
C LEU A 793 11.77 -21.27 36.94
N GLU A 794 11.24 -20.51 37.90
CA GLU A 794 10.14 -20.95 38.77
C GLU A 794 8.87 -21.28 37.98
N ALA A 795 8.46 -20.39 37.07
CA ALA A 795 7.34 -20.62 36.18
C ALA A 795 7.54 -21.88 35.35
N ARG A 796 8.73 -22.05 34.76
CA ARG A 796 9.07 -23.22 33.95
C ARG A 796 9.11 -24.53 34.75
N ILE A 797 9.52 -24.49 36.01
CA ILE A 797 9.43 -25.64 36.92
C ILE A 797 7.96 -26.01 37.18
N ALA A 798 7.06 -25.03 37.31
CA ALA A 798 5.64 -25.28 37.48
C ALA A 798 5.06 -25.97 36.24
N ASP A 799 5.38 -25.48 35.03
CA ASP A 799 4.97 -26.11 33.77
C ASP A 799 5.49 -27.56 33.65
N ALA A 800 6.76 -27.78 33.98
CA ALA A 800 7.38 -29.11 33.97
C ALA A 800 6.64 -30.08 34.92
N LYS A 801 6.21 -29.61 36.09
CA LYS A 801 5.46 -30.42 37.05
C LYS A 801 4.09 -30.82 36.52
N VAL A 802 3.38 -29.91 35.84
CA VAL A 802 2.10 -30.22 35.19
C VAL A 802 2.27 -31.36 34.18
N LEU A 803 3.29 -31.29 33.32
CA LEU A 803 3.60 -32.37 32.38
C LEU A 803 3.97 -33.67 33.09
N PHE A 804 4.80 -33.60 34.13
CA PHE A 804 5.24 -34.78 34.86
C PHE A 804 4.09 -35.52 35.58
N ASP A 805 3.11 -34.78 36.11
CA ASP A 805 1.98 -35.34 36.85
C ASP A 805 0.91 -35.97 35.94
N ASP A 806 0.88 -35.63 34.65
CA ASP A 806 0.04 -36.29 33.65
C ASP A 806 0.49 -37.75 33.41
N LYS A 807 -0.33 -38.69 33.87
CA LYS A 807 -0.13 -40.14 33.69
C LYS A 807 -0.95 -40.73 32.55
N GLU A 808 -1.86 -39.97 31.96
CA GLU A 808 -2.78 -40.45 30.93
C GLU A 808 -2.16 -40.34 29.54
N THR A 809 -1.37 -39.30 29.27
CA THR A 809 -0.73 -39.16 27.95
C THR A 809 0.41 -40.16 27.75
N LEU A 810 0.45 -40.82 26.59
CA LEU A 810 1.51 -41.76 26.20
C LEU A 810 2.84 -41.01 25.96
N THR A 811 3.93 -41.53 26.52
CA THR A 811 5.30 -40.98 26.37
C THR A 811 6.32 -42.08 26.66
N THR A 812 7.61 -41.78 26.51
CA THR A 812 8.72 -42.69 26.80
C THR A 812 9.09 -42.67 28.30
N GLN A 813 9.67 -43.76 28.79
CA GLN A 813 10.20 -43.80 30.17
C GLN A 813 11.40 -42.84 30.35
N ALA A 814 12.28 -42.77 29.34
CA ALA A 814 13.46 -41.89 29.38
C ALA A 814 13.09 -40.40 29.52
N ALA A 815 12.04 -39.94 28.85
CA ALA A 815 11.59 -38.55 28.96
C ALA A 815 11.01 -38.23 30.34
N LYS A 816 10.21 -39.13 30.92
CA LYS A 816 9.74 -39.01 32.31
C LYS A 816 10.89 -38.91 33.31
N ASP A 817 11.91 -39.75 33.15
CA ASP A 817 13.09 -39.76 34.04
C ASP A 817 13.92 -38.47 33.88
N ALA A 818 14.11 -37.99 32.64
CA ALA A 818 14.81 -36.74 32.36
C ALA A 818 14.07 -35.52 32.94
N LEU A 819 12.74 -35.45 32.75
CA LEU A 819 11.90 -34.39 33.29
C LEU A 819 11.94 -34.35 34.81
N GLN A 820 11.84 -35.50 35.48
CA GLN A 820 11.98 -35.60 36.94
C GLN A 820 13.35 -35.09 37.41
N LYS A 821 14.43 -35.44 36.69
CA LYS A 821 15.78 -35.00 37.03
C LYS A 821 15.94 -33.49 36.84
N ALA A 822 15.48 -32.93 35.72
CA ALA A 822 15.60 -31.51 35.43
C ALA A 822 14.79 -30.65 36.42
N ILE A 823 13.58 -31.08 36.80
CA ILE A 823 12.80 -30.44 37.88
C ILE A 823 13.60 -30.40 39.18
N THR A 824 14.26 -31.51 39.53
CA THR A 824 15.06 -31.62 40.77
C THR A 824 16.26 -30.68 40.74
N ASP A 825 17.02 -30.66 39.64
CA ASP A 825 18.23 -29.85 39.50
C ASP A 825 17.90 -28.35 39.45
N ALA A 826 16.88 -27.95 38.70
CA ALA A 826 16.43 -26.56 38.62
C ALA A 826 15.90 -26.07 39.98
N THR A 827 15.16 -26.91 40.71
CA THR A 827 14.72 -26.57 42.08
C THR A 827 15.93 -26.36 42.99
N ALA A 828 16.97 -27.21 42.91
CA ALA A 828 18.18 -27.05 43.70
C ALA A 828 19.01 -25.80 43.31
N ALA A 829 19.01 -25.41 42.03
CA ALA A 829 19.68 -24.21 41.55
C ALA A 829 19.09 -22.94 42.19
N LEU A 830 17.76 -22.89 42.33
CA LEU A 830 17.04 -21.80 43.00
C LEU A 830 17.30 -21.72 44.52
N GLU A 831 17.82 -22.77 45.15
CA GLU A 831 18.25 -22.73 46.56
C GLU A 831 19.60 -21.99 46.74
N THR A 832 20.27 -21.63 45.64
CA THR A 832 21.54 -20.88 45.60
C THR A 832 21.40 -19.59 44.78
N GLU A 833 22.41 -18.71 44.84
CA GLU A 833 22.42 -17.50 44.00
C GLU A 833 22.57 -17.89 42.52
N LEU A 834 21.59 -17.50 41.70
CA LEU A 834 21.55 -17.81 40.28
C LEU A 834 22.51 -16.90 39.51
N THR A 835 23.33 -17.47 38.64
CA THR A 835 24.19 -16.73 37.69
C THR A 835 23.64 -16.91 36.28
N GLN A 836 24.04 -16.09 35.32
CA GLN A 836 23.69 -16.32 33.91
C GLN A 836 24.05 -17.74 33.45
N GLU A 837 25.24 -18.22 33.82
CA GLU A 837 25.70 -19.57 33.47
C GLU A 837 24.84 -20.65 34.13
N SER A 838 24.51 -20.53 35.42
CA SER A 838 23.69 -21.54 36.10
C SER A 838 22.22 -21.48 35.68
N TYR A 839 21.67 -20.29 35.42
CA TYR A 839 20.36 -20.13 34.81
C TYR A 839 20.33 -20.78 33.44
N ALA A 840 21.26 -20.41 32.55
CA ALA A 840 21.34 -20.99 31.21
C ALA A 840 21.41 -22.51 31.27
N VAL A 841 22.29 -23.09 32.09
CA VAL A 841 22.41 -24.56 32.25
C VAL A 841 21.11 -25.21 32.73
N ASN A 842 20.45 -24.65 33.75
CA ASN A 842 19.24 -25.25 34.33
C ASN A 842 18.01 -25.00 33.48
N ALA A 843 17.86 -23.80 32.92
CA ALA A 843 16.79 -23.45 31.99
C ALA A 843 16.92 -24.26 30.70
N GLU A 844 18.13 -24.42 30.14
CA GLU A 844 18.40 -25.29 29.00
C GLU A 844 18.10 -26.74 29.34
N ALA A 845 18.56 -27.27 30.48
CA ALA A 845 18.26 -28.65 30.87
C ALA A 845 16.76 -28.90 31.10
N LEU A 846 16.05 -27.93 31.69
CA LEU A 846 14.61 -28.01 31.95
C LEU A 846 13.81 -27.87 30.65
N ASN A 847 14.19 -26.92 29.78
CA ASN A 847 13.63 -26.79 28.44
C ASN A 847 13.90 -28.07 27.64
N ALA A 848 15.13 -28.57 27.58
CA ALA A 848 15.47 -29.80 26.88
C ALA A 848 14.69 -31.01 27.42
N ALA A 849 14.40 -31.07 28.73
CA ALA A 849 13.61 -32.15 29.31
C ALA A 849 12.11 -32.00 29.00
N ILE A 850 11.56 -30.78 29.03
CA ILE A 850 10.19 -30.47 28.61
C ILE A 850 10.02 -30.72 27.11
N ASP A 851 10.99 -30.31 26.31
CA ASP A 851 11.04 -30.52 24.87
C ASP A 851 11.19 -32.01 24.58
N LEU A 852 12.04 -32.74 25.29
CA LEU A 852 12.15 -34.20 25.16
C LEU A 852 10.85 -34.91 25.53
N GLU A 853 10.15 -34.49 26.59
CA GLU A 853 8.84 -35.02 26.95
C GLU A 853 7.78 -34.66 25.91
N THR A 854 7.77 -33.43 25.43
CA THR A 854 6.85 -32.96 24.38
C THR A 854 7.10 -33.71 23.07
N GLN A 855 8.36 -33.87 22.66
CA GLN A 855 8.80 -34.66 21.52
C GLN A 855 8.48 -36.13 21.72
N SER A 856 8.67 -36.69 22.91
CA SER A 856 8.35 -38.10 23.20
C SER A 856 6.85 -38.36 23.13
N ARG A 857 6.02 -37.44 23.65
CA ARG A 857 4.56 -37.50 23.49
C ARG A 857 4.14 -37.36 22.03
N ALA A 858 4.67 -36.37 21.32
CA ALA A 858 4.37 -36.16 19.91
C ALA A 858 4.82 -37.35 19.06
N ALA A 859 6.01 -37.89 19.30
CA ALA A 859 6.55 -39.06 18.61
C ALA A 859 5.75 -40.33 18.95
N ALA A 860 5.31 -40.51 20.20
CA ALA A 860 4.44 -41.61 20.58
C ALA A 860 3.05 -41.51 19.93
N THR A 861 2.44 -40.33 19.91
CA THR A 861 1.17 -40.07 19.20
C THR A 861 1.33 -40.28 17.69
N LYS A 862 2.45 -39.85 17.10
CA LYS A 862 2.75 -40.06 15.68
C LYS A 862 2.95 -41.54 15.37
N LEU A 863 3.69 -42.26 16.21
CA LEU A 863 3.89 -43.70 16.10
C LEU A 863 2.53 -44.43 16.14
N GLU A 864 1.67 -44.07 17.10
CA GLU A 864 0.31 -44.61 17.21
C GLU A 864 -0.54 -44.31 15.97
N ALA A 865 -0.53 -43.08 15.49
CA ALA A 865 -1.27 -42.69 14.29
C ALA A 865 -0.77 -43.43 13.03
N VAL A 866 0.55 -43.53 12.84
CA VAL A 866 1.17 -44.23 11.69
C VAL A 866 0.87 -45.72 11.76
N ALA A 867 1.09 -46.35 12.91
CA ALA A 867 0.79 -47.77 13.10
C ALA A 867 -0.70 -48.05 12.86
N THR A 868 -1.59 -47.23 13.39
CA THR A 868 -3.05 -47.33 13.18
C THR A 868 -3.42 -47.11 11.71
N ALA A 869 -2.77 -46.19 11.00
CA ALA A 869 -3.01 -45.95 9.58
C ALA A 869 -2.59 -47.15 8.72
N HIS A 870 -1.45 -47.77 9.02
CA HIS A 870 -1.06 -49.02 8.38
C HIS A 870 -2.04 -50.16 8.70
N ASP A 871 -2.42 -50.32 9.97
CA ASP A 871 -3.40 -51.33 10.41
C ASP A 871 -4.76 -51.17 9.70
N ASN A 872 -5.25 -49.94 9.55
CA ASN A 872 -6.47 -49.64 8.80
C ASN A 872 -6.38 -50.02 7.31
N LYS A 873 -5.21 -49.79 6.67
CA LYS A 873 -4.97 -50.17 5.26
C LYS A 873 -4.84 -51.68 5.07
N PHE A 874 -4.40 -52.41 6.10
CA PHE A 874 -4.42 -53.87 6.13
C PHE A 874 -5.85 -54.41 6.33
N ASN A 875 -6.66 -53.75 7.15
CA ASN A 875 -8.00 -54.21 7.54
C ASN A 875 -9.14 -53.72 6.63
N GLY A 876 -8.86 -52.83 5.67
CA GLY A 876 -9.83 -52.38 4.65
C GLY A 876 -10.93 -51.45 5.19
N THR A 877 -10.59 -50.58 6.16
CA THR A 877 -11.52 -49.61 6.76
C THR A 877 -12.00 -48.55 5.73
N GLU A 878 -13.28 -48.13 5.79
CA GLU A 878 -13.88 -47.17 4.84
C GLU A 878 -13.04 -45.88 4.69
N GLY A 879 -12.69 -45.49 3.46
CA GLY A 879 -12.04 -44.21 3.13
C GLY A 879 -10.53 -44.26 2.83
N ALA A 880 -9.84 -45.39 3.03
CA ALA A 880 -8.41 -45.52 2.71
C ALA A 880 -8.15 -46.48 1.52
N GLU A 881 -7.25 -46.12 0.59
CA GLU A 881 -6.72 -47.09 -0.39
C GLU A 881 -5.98 -48.20 0.38
N GLY A 882 -6.57 -49.39 0.39
CA GLY A 882 -6.00 -50.56 1.05
C GLY A 882 -4.72 -51.06 0.39
N TYR A 883 -3.97 -51.89 1.11
CA TYR A 883 -2.78 -52.54 0.57
C TYR A 883 -3.07 -53.75 -0.34
N ASP A 884 -4.28 -53.81 -0.93
CA ASP A 884 -4.80 -54.93 -1.73
C ASP A 884 -3.87 -55.37 -2.87
N LYS A 885 -3.20 -54.42 -3.53
CA LYS A 885 -2.28 -54.69 -4.65
C LYS A 885 -0.97 -55.36 -4.23
N TYR A 886 -0.63 -55.29 -2.94
CA TYR A 886 0.56 -55.90 -2.35
C TYR A 886 0.24 -57.23 -1.65
N ILE A 887 -1.05 -57.62 -1.54
CA ILE A 887 -1.45 -58.88 -0.92
C ILE A 887 -0.77 -60.06 -1.65
N GLY A 888 -0.04 -60.87 -0.88
CA GLY A 888 0.67 -62.05 -1.38
C GLY A 888 2.15 -61.81 -1.72
N THR A 889 2.71 -60.63 -1.46
CA THR A 889 4.16 -60.42 -1.41
C THR A 889 4.70 -60.69 -0.01
N ASP A 890 5.96 -61.13 0.10
CA ASP A 890 6.61 -61.37 1.40
C ASP A 890 6.78 -60.03 2.17
N GLU A 891 6.99 -58.92 1.44
CA GLU A 891 7.15 -57.59 2.02
C GLU A 891 5.88 -57.05 2.69
N TYR A 892 4.69 -57.45 2.22
CA TYR A 892 3.41 -57.11 2.85
C TYR A 892 3.28 -57.75 4.24
N ASP A 893 3.58 -59.05 4.35
CA ASP A 893 3.47 -59.79 5.62
C ASP A 893 4.46 -59.26 6.67
N VAL A 894 5.67 -58.86 6.25
CA VAL A 894 6.68 -58.25 7.14
C VAL A 894 6.19 -56.94 7.75
N LEU A 895 5.56 -56.07 6.95
CA LEU A 895 5.00 -54.81 7.47
C LEU A 895 3.82 -55.06 8.40
N LEU A 896 2.95 -56.03 8.09
CA LEU A 896 1.79 -56.39 8.92
C LEU A 896 2.23 -56.91 10.30
N GLU A 897 3.15 -57.87 10.36
CA GLU A 897 3.65 -58.42 11.63
C GLU A 897 4.32 -57.32 12.48
N LEU A 898 5.13 -56.45 11.87
CA LEU A 898 5.77 -55.34 12.58
C LEU A 898 4.75 -54.37 13.20
N VAL A 899 3.73 -53.98 12.43
CA VAL A 899 2.72 -53.02 12.88
C VAL A 899 1.86 -53.63 13.99
N SER A 900 1.27 -54.80 13.77
CA SER A 900 0.26 -55.38 14.68
C SER A 900 0.88 -56.06 15.91
N ASP A 901 1.95 -56.85 15.74
CA ASP A 901 2.45 -57.71 16.83
C ASP A 901 3.57 -57.06 17.66
N GLU A 902 4.18 -55.98 17.19
CA GLU A 902 5.30 -55.31 17.87
C GLU A 902 4.98 -53.86 18.24
N VAL A 903 4.63 -53.00 17.27
CA VAL A 903 4.46 -51.57 17.51
C VAL A 903 3.17 -51.27 18.28
N LEU A 904 2.01 -51.73 17.80
CA LEU A 904 0.73 -51.52 18.49
C LEU A 904 0.72 -52.17 19.88
N LEU A 905 1.36 -53.33 20.04
CA LEU A 905 1.50 -53.99 21.34
C LEU A 905 2.31 -53.14 22.34
N ALA A 906 3.42 -52.53 21.91
CA ALA A 906 4.23 -51.66 22.78
C ALA A 906 3.48 -50.39 23.21
N ILE A 907 2.61 -49.88 22.33
CA ILE A 907 1.72 -48.74 22.62
C ILE A 907 0.65 -49.13 23.65
N ASP A 908 -0.07 -50.24 23.42
CA ASP A 908 -1.12 -50.74 24.31
C ASP A 908 -0.59 -51.07 25.72
N GLU A 909 0.62 -51.62 25.80
CA GLU A 909 1.29 -51.93 27.06
C GLU A 909 1.97 -50.71 27.71
N ARG A 910 1.98 -49.54 27.03
CA ARG A 910 2.69 -48.31 27.44
C ARG A 910 4.16 -48.56 27.78
N SER A 911 4.84 -49.37 26.96
CA SER A 911 6.19 -49.89 27.23
C SER A 911 7.29 -49.22 26.38
N LEU A 912 7.02 -48.03 25.83
CA LEU A 912 7.99 -47.23 25.07
C LEU A 912 9.15 -46.76 25.97
N VAL A 913 10.37 -47.12 25.62
CA VAL A 913 11.58 -46.92 26.45
C VAL A 913 12.16 -45.53 26.26
N ASP A 914 12.48 -45.15 25.03
CA ASP A 914 13.12 -43.89 24.65
C ASP A 914 12.77 -43.50 23.21
N LEU A 915 13.21 -42.31 22.77
CA LEU A 915 13.02 -41.85 21.40
C LEU A 915 13.71 -42.78 20.38
N ALA A 916 14.88 -43.34 20.70
CA ALA A 916 15.61 -44.22 19.78
C ALA A 916 14.82 -45.50 19.47
N GLN A 917 14.05 -46.02 20.42
CA GLN A 917 13.12 -47.13 20.17
C GLN A 917 11.97 -46.70 19.25
N ILE A 918 11.38 -45.52 19.47
CA ILE A 918 10.30 -44.99 18.62
C ILE A 918 10.83 -44.75 17.19
N GLU A 919 12.00 -44.12 17.06
CA GLU A 919 12.71 -43.91 15.79
C GLU A 919 13.00 -45.24 15.10
N SER A 920 13.46 -46.25 15.84
CA SER A 920 13.69 -47.60 15.30
C SER A 920 12.39 -48.24 14.79
N PHE A 921 11.27 -48.10 15.51
CA PHE A 921 9.98 -48.58 15.04
C PHE A 921 9.53 -47.84 13.78
N MET A 922 9.60 -46.51 13.78
CA MET A 922 9.29 -45.68 12.61
C MET A 922 10.15 -46.04 11.40
N GLN A 923 11.47 -46.15 11.59
CA GLN A 923 12.42 -46.55 10.56
C GLN A 923 12.08 -47.93 10.01
N ARG A 924 11.85 -48.92 10.87
CA ARG A 924 11.56 -50.30 10.42
C ARG A 924 10.23 -50.37 9.68
N MET A 925 9.21 -49.64 10.14
CA MET A 925 7.92 -49.54 9.44
C MET A 925 8.11 -48.87 8.08
N ASN A 926 8.85 -47.77 8.03
CA ASN A 926 9.12 -47.06 6.79
C ASN A 926 9.97 -47.89 5.82
N GLU A 927 11.01 -48.58 6.29
CA GLU A 927 11.83 -49.48 5.48
C GLU A 927 10.99 -50.65 4.92
N ALA A 928 10.17 -51.28 5.75
CA ALA A 928 9.26 -52.33 5.32
C ALA A 928 8.23 -51.81 4.31
N TYR A 929 7.70 -50.61 4.53
CA TYR A 929 6.80 -49.93 3.60
C TYR A 929 7.47 -49.60 2.26
N CYS A 930 8.65 -48.96 2.25
CA CYS A 930 9.41 -48.66 1.04
C CYS A 930 9.75 -49.93 0.25
N LYS A 931 10.14 -51.02 0.93
CA LYS A 931 10.37 -52.32 0.26
C LYS A 931 9.10 -52.88 -0.38
N MET A 932 7.97 -52.79 0.32
CA MET A 932 6.67 -53.18 -0.23
C MET A 932 6.31 -52.34 -1.46
N VAL A 933 6.47 -51.01 -1.41
CA VAL A 933 6.20 -50.10 -2.54
C VAL A 933 7.15 -50.37 -3.72
N ALA A 934 8.44 -50.58 -3.44
CA ALA A 934 9.47 -50.86 -4.44
C ALA A 934 9.17 -52.11 -5.29
N THR A 935 8.36 -53.06 -4.78
CA THR A 935 7.91 -54.23 -5.57
C THR A 935 7.13 -53.85 -6.84
N GLN A 936 6.63 -52.61 -6.92
CA GLN A 936 5.86 -52.10 -8.05
C GLN A 936 6.64 -51.12 -8.94
N VAL A 937 7.90 -50.81 -8.60
CA VAL A 937 8.75 -49.87 -9.35
C VAL A 937 9.67 -50.65 -10.30
N ASP A 938 9.62 -50.35 -11.60
CA ASP A 938 10.53 -50.93 -12.60
C ASP A 938 11.73 -50.00 -12.84
N PHE A 939 12.87 -50.31 -12.20
CA PHE A 939 14.12 -49.56 -12.37
C PHE A 939 14.87 -49.91 -13.67
N ASN A 940 14.39 -50.88 -14.46
CA ASN A 940 15.12 -51.34 -15.64
C ASN A 940 15.14 -50.29 -16.76
N GLY A 941 16.33 -50.07 -17.32
CA GLY A 941 16.51 -49.18 -18.48
C GLY A 941 16.70 -47.69 -18.13
N ALA A 942 16.70 -47.33 -16.86
CA ALA A 942 17.01 -45.97 -16.40
C ALA A 942 18.40 -45.50 -16.88
N SER A 943 18.48 -44.25 -17.34
CA SER A 943 19.73 -43.59 -17.70
C SER A 943 19.66 -42.09 -17.41
N LYS A 944 20.80 -41.38 -17.44
CA LYS A 944 20.81 -39.91 -17.26
C LYS A 944 20.00 -39.16 -18.32
N ASP A 945 19.84 -39.76 -19.50
CA ASP A 945 19.07 -39.22 -20.62
C ASP A 945 17.60 -39.67 -20.59
N THR A 946 17.28 -40.71 -19.82
CA THR A 946 15.92 -41.27 -19.67
C THR A 946 15.74 -41.72 -18.23
N PRO A 947 15.58 -40.76 -17.30
CA PRO A 947 15.42 -41.07 -15.89
C PRO A 947 14.08 -41.78 -15.62
N VAL A 948 14.06 -42.64 -14.61
CA VAL A 948 12.84 -43.24 -14.07
C VAL A 948 12.34 -42.38 -12.91
N ASP A 949 11.09 -41.92 -12.98
CA ASP A 949 10.43 -41.23 -11.87
C ASP A 949 10.16 -42.23 -10.74
N VAL A 950 10.80 -41.98 -9.60
CA VAL A 950 10.66 -42.78 -8.37
C VAL A 950 10.13 -41.91 -7.23
N THR A 951 9.47 -40.80 -7.55
CA THR A 951 8.88 -39.86 -6.58
C THR A 951 7.93 -40.56 -5.62
N GLY A 952 7.23 -41.62 -6.05
CA GLY A 952 6.37 -42.44 -5.19
C GLY A 952 7.09 -43.16 -4.04
N MET A 953 8.43 -43.13 -4.00
CA MET A 953 9.23 -43.59 -2.86
C MET A 953 9.32 -42.54 -1.74
N ILE A 954 9.01 -41.27 -2.03
CA ILE A 954 8.86 -40.19 -1.05
C ILE A 954 7.41 -40.21 -0.57
N THR A 955 7.17 -40.32 0.74
CA THR A 955 5.81 -40.13 1.27
C THR A 955 5.44 -38.65 1.20
N ASN A 956 4.28 -38.36 0.60
CA ASN A 956 3.70 -37.03 0.53
C ASN A 956 4.68 -35.93 0.04
N PRO A 957 5.22 -36.06 -1.18
CA PRO A 957 6.23 -35.14 -1.72
C PRO A 957 5.73 -33.71 -1.94
N SER A 958 4.41 -33.50 -1.94
CA SER A 958 3.76 -32.20 -2.22
C SER A 958 2.90 -31.67 -1.05
N PHE A 959 3.17 -32.14 0.18
CA PHE A 959 2.48 -31.72 1.40
C PHE A 959 0.94 -31.65 1.32
N GLU A 960 0.32 -32.62 0.65
CA GLU A 960 -1.11 -32.70 0.38
C GLU A 960 -1.64 -34.14 0.51
N GLU A 961 -2.87 -34.29 0.97
CA GLU A 961 -3.59 -35.57 0.97
C GLU A 961 -5.02 -35.40 0.45
N MET A 962 -5.64 -36.48 0.00
CA MET A 962 -7.04 -36.45 -0.44
C MET A 962 -7.95 -36.60 0.78
N ASP A 963 -8.81 -35.62 1.03
CA ASP A 963 -9.87 -35.72 2.03
C ASP A 963 -10.89 -36.79 1.60
N ALA A 964 -11.17 -37.74 2.49
CA ALA A 964 -12.01 -38.89 2.17
C ALA A 964 -13.47 -38.51 1.90
N ASP A 965 -13.97 -37.46 2.57
CA ASP A 965 -15.36 -37.02 2.50
C ASP A 965 -15.60 -36.07 1.32
N THR A 966 -14.72 -35.10 1.12
CA THR A 966 -14.87 -34.07 0.08
C THR A 966 -14.22 -34.46 -1.24
N GLN A 967 -13.28 -35.41 -1.24
CA GLN A 967 -12.43 -35.74 -2.40
C GLN A 967 -11.64 -34.53 -2.91
N GLU A 968 -11.26 -33.62 -2.01
CA GLU A 968 -10.41 -32.46 -2.30
C GLU A 968 -9.04 -32.63 -1.65
N LYS A 969 -8.01 -32.01 -2.26
CA LYS A 969 -6.67 -31.96 -1.68
C LYS A 969 -6.68 -31.04 -0.46
N VAL A 970 -6.21 -31.55 0.67
CA VAL A 970 -6.02 -30.80 1.92
C VAL A 970 -4.54 -30.84 2.32
N SER A 971 -4.08 -29.80 3.01
CA SER A 971 -2.67 -29.70 3.42
C SER A 971 -2.34 -30.79 4.43
N SER A 972 -1.26 -31.52 4.19
CA SER A 972 -0.81 -32.60 5.07
C SER A 972 0.71 -32.58 5.18
N GLY A 973 1.22 -32.64 6.41
CA GLY A 973 2.64 -32.87 6.68
C GLY A 973 2.98 -34.35 6.85
N ALA A 974 2.03 -35.26 6.58
CA ALA A 974 2.20 -36.69 6.84
C ALA A 974 3.42 -37.26 6.10
N GLY A 975 4.18 -38.15 6.75
CA GLY A 975 5.39 -38.76 6.18
C GLY A 975 6.69 -37.95 6.36
N TRP A 976 6.59 -36.66 6.70
CA TRP A 976 7.77 -35.83 7.01
C TRP A 976 8.00 -35.72 8.52
N GLU A 977 9.26 -35.61 8.90
CA GLU A 977 9.74 -35.46 10.27
C GLU A 977 10.32 -34.07 10.47
N CYS A 978 10.02 -33.46 11.61
CA CYS A 978 10.59 -32.18 11.99
C CYS A 978 11.39 -32.36 13.28
N ASN A 979 12.58 -31.76 13.38
CA ASN A 979 13.35 -31.72 14.62
C ASN A 979 12.70 -30.86 15.72
N LYS A 980 11.64 -30.11 15.40
CA LYS A 980 10.93 -29.22 16.32
C LYS A 980 9.43 -29.48 16.34
N VAL A 981 8.84 -29.33 17.52
CA VAL A 981 7.38 -29.32 17.72
C VAL A 981 6.95 -27.87 17.91
N ASP A 982 6.37 -27.27 16.86
CA ASP A 982 5.84 -25.90 16.88
C ASP A 982 4.51 -25.86 16.13
N GLY A 983 3.48 -25.26 16.72
CA GLY A 983 2.14 -25.18 16.12
C GLY A 983 2.07 -24.37 14.83
N ASN A 984 3.09 -23.57 14.55
CA ASN A 984 3.25 -22.80 13.31
C ASN A 984 3.99 -23.58 12.21
N LEU A 985 4.67 -24.70 12.53
CA LEU A 985 5.35 -25.55 11.55
C LEU A 985 4.40 -26.59 10.98
N LYS A 986 3.65 -26.20 9.94
CA LYS A 986 2.70 -27.09 9.28
C LYS A 986 2.57 -26.76 7.81
N ALA A 987 2.15 -27.77 7.05
CA ALA A 987 1.59 -27.53 5.73
C ALA A 987 0.31 -26.71 5.86
N SER A 988 0.16 -25.66 5.07
CA SER A 988 -1.04 -24.83 4.99
C SER A 988 -1.16 -24.23 3.60
N ASP A 989 -2.39 -24.09 3.11
CA ASP A 989 -2.66 -23.65 1.74
C ASP A 989 -1.95 -24.49 0.66
N LEU A 990 -1.71 -25.77 0.98
CA LEU A 990 -1.02 -26.80 0.20
C LEU A 990 0.47 -26.51 -0.07
N VAL A 991 1.13 -25.73 0.80
CA VAL A 991 2.59 -25.57 0.81
C VAL A 991 3.11 -25.72 2.23
N TYR A 992 4.40 -25.99 2.39
CA TYR A 992 5.04 -25.91 3.71
C TYR A 992 5.58 -24.50 3.96
N GLU A 993 5.24 -23.92 5.11
CA GLU A 993 5.68 -22.57 5.50
C GLU A 993 6.60 -22.61 6.73
N MET A 994 7.68 -21.85 6.68
CA MET A 994 8.48 -21.49 7.86
C MET A 994 8.51 -19.96 7.97
N TYR A 995 7.79 -19.42 8.95
CA TYR A 995 7.70 -18.00 9.21
C TYR A 995 8.28 -17.67 10.59
N ASN A 996 9.23 -16.75 10.65
CA ASN A 996 9.81 -16.23 11.90
C ASN A 996 10.32 -17.32 12.86
N ILE A 997 10.93 -18.37 12.31
CA ILE A 997 11.42 -19.54 13.06
C ILE A 997 12.78 -20.03 12.53
N GLY A 998 13.72 -20.37 13.41
CA GLY A 998 15.08 -20.84 13.07
C GLY A 998 15.42 -22.20 13.67
N ASP A 999 16.58 -22.77 13.30
CA ASP A 999 17.05 -24.11 13.68
C ASP A 999 16.00 -25.22 13.41
N VAL A 1000 15.38 -25.17 12.23
CA VAL A 1000 14.36 -26.13 11.79
C VAL A 1000 14.96 -27.08 10.76
N LYS A 1001 14.66 -28.37 10.86
CA LYS A 1001 14.97 -29.42 9.90
C LYS A 1001 13.72 -30.23 9.64
N LEU A 1002 13.17 -30.14 8.43
CA LEU A 1002 12.09 -30.97 7.95
C LEU A 1002 12.66 -32.02 6.98
N TYR A 1003 12.45 -33.31 7.23
CA TYR A 1003 13.09 -34.37 6.45
C TYR A 1003 12.29 -35.68 6.39
N GLN A 1004 12.68 -36.57 5.50
CA GLN A 1004 12.24 -37.97 5.44
C GLN A 1004 13.39 -38.83 4.95
N THR A 1005 13.51 -40.07 5.47
CA THR A 1005 14.47 -41.05 4.97
C THR A 1005 13.78 -42.02 4.01
N VAL A 1006 14.32 -42.18 2.80
CA VAL A 1006 13.84 -43.11 1.78
C VAL A 1006 14.73 -44.35 1.76
N TYR A 1007 14.11 -45.54 1.74
CA TYR A 1007 14.82 -46.83 1.72
C TYR A 1007 14.57 -47.60 0.42
N ALA A 1008 15.27 -48.72 0.25
CA ALA A 1008 15.13 -49.64 -0.90
C ALA A 1008 15.48 -49.01 -2.27
N LEU A 1009 16.22 -47.90 -2.28
CA LEU A 1009 16.77 -47.29 -3.48
C LEU A 1009 17.91 -48.16 -4.04
N PRO A 1010 17.88 -48.56 -5.33
CA PRO A 1010 19.00 -49.22 -5.97
C PRO A 1010 20.23 -48.32 -6.05
N LYS A 1011 21.41 -48.93 -6.10
CA LYS A 1011 22.66 -48.23 -6.38
C LYS A 1011 22.56 -47.44 -7.70
N GLY A 1012 23.07 -46.21 -7.71
CA GLY A 1012 23.19 -45.39 -8.92
C GLY A 1012 23.05 -43.90 -8.64
N TYR A 1013 22.85 -43.11 -9.68
CA TYR A 1013 22.69 -41.66 -9.57
C TYR A 1013 21.23 -41.27 -9.49
N TYR A 1014 20.95 -40.24 -8.72
CA TYR A 1014 19.61 -39.69 -8.51
C TYR A 1014 19.62 -38.19 -8.70
N ARG A 1015 18.45 -37.63 -9.03
CA ARG A 1015 18.20 -36.18 -9.04
C ARG A 1015 17.01 -35.86 -8.16
N LEU A 1016 17.20 -34.90 -7.24
CA LEU A 1016 16.13 -34.28 -6.47
C LEU A 1016 15.78 -32.94 -7.11
N THR A 1017 14.49 -32.68 -7.31
CA THR A 1017 13.99 -31.34 -7.66
C THR A 1017 12.95 -30.90 -6.62
N TYR A 1018 12.77 -29.58 -6.46
CA TYR A 1018 11.87 -28.96 -5.49
C TYR A 1018 11.53 -27.53 -5.91
N ASN A 1019 10.48 -26.93 -5.35
CA ASN A 1019 10.23 -25.50 -5.45
C ASN A 1019 10.35 -24.85 -4.06
N GLY A 1020 10.98 -23.68 -3.97
CA GLY A 1020 10.97 -22.92 -2.71
C GLY A 1020 11.82 -21.66 -2.71
N PHE A 1021 11.43 -20.70 -1.88
CA PHE A 1021 12.14 -19.43 -1.72
C PHE A 1021 12.36 -19.07 -0.25
N TYR A 1022 13.22 -18.09 -0.03
CA TYR A 1022 13.46 -17.42 1.24
C TYR A 1022 13.37 -15.89 1.08
N ARG A 1023 12.79 -15.23 2.08
CA ARG A 1023 12.77 -13.77 2.25
C ARG A 1023 13.31 -13.41 3.63
N GLY A 1024 14.39 -12.64 3.69
CA GLY A 1024 15.04 -12.20 4.94
C GLY A 1024 14.37 -10.98 5.59
N GLY A 1025 13.22 -11.18 6.21
CA GLY A 1025 12.42 -10.15 6.88
C GLY A 1025 11.26 -9.61 6.05
N ASP A 1026 10.74 -8.43 6.35
CA ASP A 1026 9.65 -7.81 5.57
C ASP A 1026 10.06 -7.46 4.13
N ALA A 1027 9.09 -7.39 3.20
CA ALA A 1027 9.37 -7.24 1.77
C ALA A 1027 10.22 -6.00 1.41
N VAL A 1028 9.90 -4.83 1.96
CA VAL A 1028 10.66 -3.60 1.67
C VAL A 1028 12.07 -3.65 2.28
N PRO A 1029 12.27 -3.97 3.58
CA PRO A 1029 13.61 -4.17 4.14
C PRO A 1029 14.43 -5.27 3.45
N ALA A 1030 13.80 -6.36 3.03
CA ALA A 1030 14.47 -7.44 2.30
C ALA A 1030 14.89 -6.98 0.89
N ALA A 1031 14.04 -6.26 0.17
CA ALA A 1031 14.37 -5.68 -1.14
C ALA A 1031 15.51 -4.66 -1.03
N LEU A 1032 15.49 -3.81 0.00
CA LEU A 1032 16.60 -2.89 0.30
C LEU A 1032 17.89 -3.65 0.59
N THR A 1033 17.82 -4.73 1.38
CA THR A 1033 18.99 -5.56 1.70
C THR A 1033 19.55 -6.19 0.43
N ARG A 1034 18.71 -6.75 -0.45
CA ARG A 1034 19.13 -7.27 -1.76
C ARG A 1034 19.79 -6.20 -2.62
N ARG A 1035 19.17 -5.01 -2.74
CA ARG A 1035 19.67 -3.91 -3.57
C ARG A 1035 21.02 -3.37 -3.09
N ASP A 1036 21.18 -3.23 -1.78
CA ASP A 1036 22.33 -2.55 -1.18
C ASP A 1036 23.49 -3.49 -0.81
N SER A 1037 23.26 -4.81 -0.75
CA SER A 1037 24.26 -5.80 -0.36
C SER A 1037 24.96 -6.43 -1.55
N THR A 1038 26.20 -6.89 -1.35
CA THR A 1038 26.95 -7.62 -2.39
C THR A 1038 26.48 -9.07 -2.56
N GLU A 1039 25.89 -9.67 -1.52
CA GLU A 1039 25.29 -11.00 -1.50
C GLU A 1039 24.09 -10.99 -0.53
N GLU A 1040 22.94 -11.52 -0.96
CA GLU A 1040 21.76 -11.71 -0.11
C GLU A 1040 21.96 -12.93 0.81
N VAL A 1041 21.66 -12.79 2.10
CA VAL A 1041 21.81 -13.89 3.06
C VAL A 1041 20.56 -14.77 3.02
N LEU A 1042 20.69 -15.97 2.46
CA LEU A 1042 19.61 -16.96 2.32
C LEU A 1042 19.78 -18.06 3.40
N ASN A 1043 18.99 -17.96 4.48
CA ASN A 1043 19.17 -18.78 5.69
C ASN A 1043 18.58 -20.20 5.59
N THR A 1044 17.93 -20.54 4.49
CA THR A 1044 17.25 -21.83 4.29
C THR A 1044 17.84 -22.60 3.12
N LYS A 1045 18.02 -23.92 3.30
CA LYS A 1045 18.66 -24.83 2.33
C LYS A 1045 17.85 -26.11 2.17
N VAL A 1046 17.82 -26.67 0.96
CA VAL A 1046 17.39 -28.06 0.72
C VAL A 1046 18.60 -28.96 0.77
N TYR A 1047 18.47 -30.16 1.33
CA TYR A 1047 19.58 -31.10 1.48
C TYR A 1047 19.22 -32.55 1.19
N VAL A 1048 20.24 -33.32 0.81
CA VAL A 1048 20.22 -34.79 0.75
C VAL A 1048 21.39 -35.33 1.57
N GLU A 1049 21.15 -36.35 2.37
CA GLU A 1049 22.15 -37.06 3.17
C GLU A 1049 22.11 -38.56 2.86
N THR A 1050 23.21 -39.10 2.35
CA THR A 1050 23.43 -40.54 2.15
C THR A 1050 24.36 -41.07 3.24
N ALA A 1051 24.60 -42.38 3.28
CA ALA A 1051 25.57 -42.98 4.19
C ALA A 1051 27.00 -42.41 4.06
N SER A 1052 27.31 -41.69 2.97
CA SER A 1052 28.66 -41.25 2.64
C SER A 1052 28.86 -39.74 2.51
N GLU A 1053 27.79 -38.95 2.34
CA GLU A 1053 27.85 -37.50 2.14
C GLU A 1053 26.54 -36.78 2.49
N LYS A 1054 26.64 -35.49 2.84
CA LYS A 1054 25.52 -34.54 2.94
C LYS A 1054 25.75 -33.42 1.94
N LEU A 1055 24.77 -33.17 1.09
CA LEU A 1055 24.75 -32.12 0.06
C LEU A 1055 23.63 -31.14 0.41
N SER A 1056 23.89 -29.83 0.36
CA SER A 1056 22.88 -28.80 0.63
C SER A 1056 22.97 -27.66 -0.38
N VAL A 1057 21.82 -27.08 -0.76
CA VAL A 1057 21.68 -25.95 -1.70
C VAL A 1057 20.76 -24.89 -1.08
N PRO A 1058 21.13 -23.59 -1.06
CA PRO A 1058 20.23 -22.53 -0.60
C PRO A 1058 18.93 -22.47 -1.43
N LEU A 1059 17.81 -22.15 -0.79
CA LEU A 1059 16.58 -21.77 -1.50
C LEU A 1059 16.78 -20.46 -2.27
N ALA A 1060 15.98 -20.25 -3.31
CA ALA A 1060 16.03 -19.02 -4.10
C ALA A 1060 15.63 -17.78 -3.28
N SER A 1061 16.05 -16.60 -3.71
CA SER A 1061 15.49 -15.35 -3.18
C SER A 1061 14.05 -15.20 -3.64
N ILE A 1062 13.16 -14.66 -2.79
CA ILE A 1062 11.81 -14.29 -3.22
C ILE A 1062 11.82 -13.28 -4.39
N PHE A 1063 12.90 -12.50 -4.52
CA PHE A 1063 13.06 -11.51 -5.58
C PHE A 1063 13.66 -12.11 -6.87
N ASP A 1064 13.93 -13.41 -6.92
CA ASP A 1064 14.36 -14.09 -8.15
C ASP A 1064 13.17 -14.33 -9.11
N ASN A 1065 11.93 -14.15 -8.64
CA ASN A 1065 10.73 -14.20 -9.46
C ASN A 1065 9.82 -12.98 -9.20
N VAL A 1066 10.33 -11.79 -9.55
CA VAL A 1066 9.53 -10.57 -9.67
C VAL A 1066 8.68 -10.65 -10.94
N THR A 1067 7.38 -10.41 -10.83
CA THR A 1067 6.42 -10.57 -11.93
C THR A 1067 5.68 -9.27 -12.26
N LEU A 1068 5.14 -9.21 -13.48
CA LEU A 1068 4.22 -8.15 -13.89
C LEU A 1068 2.82 -8.34 -13.27
N TYR A 1069 2.43 -9.58 -12.99
CA TYR A 1069 1.09 -9.99 -12.55
C TYR A 1069 1.10 -10.51 -11.12
N SER A 1070 -0.08 -10.64 -10.52
CA SER A 1070 -0.23 -11.18 -9.17
C SER A 1070 -0.60 -12.68 -9.18
N TYR A 1071 0.12 -13.51 -8.42
CA TYR A 1071 -0.30 -14.90 -8.16
C TYR A 1071 -1.49 -14.96 -7.21
N ASP A 1072 -1.60 -14.01 -6.29
CA ASP A 1072 -2.72 -13.84 -5.37
C ASP A 1072 -3.09 -12.37 -5.14
N SER A 1073 -4.33 -12.10 -4.72
CA SER A 1073 -4.79 -10.73 -4.42
C SER A 1073 -4.03 -10.05 -3.29
N GLY A 1074 -3.37 -10.83 -2.42
CA GLY A 1074 -2.51 -10.32 -1.34
C GLY A 1074 -1.07 -10.00 -1.77
N ASP A 1075 -0.69 -10.28 -3.01
CA ASP A 1075 0.63 -9.94 -3.55
C ASP A 1075 0.78 -8.42 -3.69
N ILE A 1076 2.03 -7.94 -3.62
CA ILE A 1076 2.32 -6.51 -3.47
C ILE A 1076 3.13 -6.00 -4.65
N VAL A 1077 2.76 -4.80 -5.14
CA VAL A 1077 3.56 -4.02 -6.09
C VAL A 1077 4.55 -3.18 -5.30
N LEU A 1078 5.83 -3.37 -5.56
CA LEU A 1078 6.91 -2.62 -4.94
C LEU A 1078 7.37 -1.48 -5.86
N ALA A 1079 7.88 -0.40 -5.26
CA ALA A 1079 8.30 0.78 -6.01
C ALA A 1079 9.54 0.50 -6.87
N ASP A 1080 9.59 1.10 -8.07
CA ASP A 1080 10.69 1.00 -9.03
C ASP A 1080 12.07 1.32 -8.41
N SER A 1081 12.11 2.22 -7.42
CA SER A 1081 13.34 2.63 -6.72
C SER A 1081 14.01 1.49 -5.93
N LEU A 1082 13.32 0.38 -5.71
CA LEU A 1082 13.84 -0.84 -5.09
C LEU A 1082 14.49 -1.79 -6.11
N PHE A 1083 14.17 -1.65 -7.40
CA PHE A 1083 14.61 -2.54 -8.49
C PHE A 1083 15.30 -1.77 -9.63
N PRO A 1084 16.38 -1.02 -9.37
CA PRO A 1084 17.08 -0.26 -10.41
C PRO A 1084 17.71 -1.13 -11.50
N ASP A 1085 17.82 -2.44 -11.29
CA ASP A 1085 18.29 -3.47 -12.21
C ASP A 1085 17.19 -4.03 -13.13
N MET A 1086 15.92 -3.65 -12.92
CA MET A 1086 14.76 -4.10 -13.71
C MET A 1086 13.96 -2.94 -14.35
N PRO A 1087 14.60 -2.03 -15.12
CA PRO A 1087 13.97 -0.79 -15.60
C PRO A 1087 12.90 -0.98 -16.69
N ASP A 1088 12.88 -2.14 -17.35
CA ASP A 1088 11.95 -2.43 -18.45
C ASP A 1088 10.64 -3.11 -17.97
N MET A 1089 10.53 -3.42 -16.67
CA MET A 1089 9.31 -4.00 -16.10
C MET A 1089 8.30 -2.89 -15.83
N MET A 1090 7.06 -3.12 -16.27
CA MET A 1090 5.96 -2.19 -16.05
C MET A 1090 5.51 -2.18 -14.57
N TYR A 1091 5.61 -3.31 -13.87
CA TYR A 1091 5.39 -3.42 -12.41
C TYR A 1091 6.36 -4.45 -11.80
N HIS A 1092 6.77 -4.24 -10.54
CA HIS A 1092 7.57 -5.17 -9.75
C HIS A 1092 6.71 -5.84 -8.67
N THR A 1093 5.98 -6.89 -9.04
CA THR A 1093 5.10 -7.64 -8.12
C THR A 1093 5.87 -8.81 -7.49
N VAL A 1094 5.70 -9.04 -6.19
CA VAL A 1094 6.25 -10.20 -5.47
C VAL A 1094 5.17 -10.91 -4.67
N VAL A 1095 5.32 -12.24 -4.52
CA VAL A 1095 4.39 -13.04 -3.70
C VAL A 1095 4.43 -12.58 -2.25
N ASN A 1096 3.27 -12.48 -1.61
CA ASN A 1096 3.18 -12.00 -0.22
C ASN A 1096 2.17 -12.81 0.62
N GLY A 1097 1.94 -14.06 0.24
CA GLY A 1097 1.20 -15.04 1.03
C GLY A 1097 1.32 -16.46 0.46
N ARG A 1098 0.95 -17.46 1.27
CA ARG A 1098 1.09 -18.90 0.91
C ARG A 1098 0.34 -19.29 -0.37
N VAL A 1099 -0.84 -18.71 -0.59
CA VAL A 1099 -1.62 -18.97 -1.82
C VAL A 1099 -0.89 -18.46 -3.06
N GLY A 1100 -0.23 -17.30 -2.97
CA GLY A 1100 0.62 -16.77 -4.04
C GLY A 1100 1.85 -17.65 -4.26
N ALA A 1101 2.52 -18.05 -3.18
CA ALA A 1101 3.67 -18.95 -3.21
C ALA A 1101 3.34 -20.29 -3.91
N ARG A 1102 2.23 -20.94 -3.53
CA ARG A 1102 1.78 -22.19 -4.16
C ARG A 1102 1.65 -22.06 -5.66
N LYS A 1103 0.95 -21.02 -6.12
CA LYS A 1103 0.71 -20.82 -7.56
C LYS A 1103 2.02 -20.51 -8.29
N ALA A 1104 2.94 -19.81 -7.65
CA ALA A 1104 4.29 -19.64 -8.20
C ALA A 1104 5.01 -20.98 -8.35
N PHE A 1105 4.88 -21.89 -7.40
CA PHE A 1105 5.45 -23.24 -7.50
C PHE A 1105 4.76 -24.10 -8.57
N GLU A 1106 3.44 -23.97 -8.75
CA GLU A 1106 2.69 -24.61 -9.85
C GLU A 1106 3.20 -24.15 -11.23
N ASP A 1107 3.70 -22.91 -11.33
CA ASP A 1107 4.37 -22.34 -12.51
C ASP A 1107 5.88 -22.67 -12.59
N ASN A 1108 6.39 -23.56 -11.72
CA ASN A 1108 7.80 -23.92 -11.55
C ASN A 1108 8.72 -22.74 -11.17
N ALA A 1109 8.18 -21.63 -10.66
CA ALA A 1109 9.00 -20.58 -10.10
C ALA A 1109 9.76 -21.12 -8.87
N TYR A 1110 10.95 -20.57 -8.65
CA TYR A 1110 11.84 -20.98 -7.55
C TYR A 1110 12.19 -22.49 -7.56
N GLU A 1111 12.19 -23.13 -8.74
CA GLU A 1111 12.65 -24.51 -8.88
C GLU A 1111 14.15 -24.61 -8.59
N GLY A 1112 14.52 -25.54 -7.71
CA GLY A 1112 15.89 -25.96 -7.47
C GLY A 1112 16.06 -27.44 -7.80
N ALA A 1113 17.28 -27.82 -8.20
CA ALA A 1113 17.63 -29.21 -8.47
C ALA A 1113 19.10 -29.48 -8.15
N PHE A 1114 19.38 -30.68 -7.66
CA PHE A 1114 20.75 -31.20 -7.57
C PHE A 1114 20.77 -32.73 -7.57
N SER A 1115 21.87 -33.29 -8.05
CA SER A 1115 22.05 -34.74 -8.19
C SER A 1115 22.98 -35.32 -7.14
N PHE A 1116 22.78 -36.60 -6.79
CA PHE A 1116 23.57 -37.33 -5.78
C PHE A 1116 23.77 -38.80 -6.16
N GLU A 1117 24.71 -39.49 -5.50
CA GLU A 1117 24.99 -40.91 -5.74
C GLU A 1117 24.56 -41.76 -4.53
N VAL A 1118 23.81 -42.83 -4.82
CA VAL A 1118 23.52 -43.93 -3.90
C VAL A 1118 24.53 -45.05 -4.15
N LYS A 1119 25.33 -45.40 -3.14
CA LYS A 1119 26.52 -46.25 -3.33
C LYS A 1119 26.24 -47.73 -3.12
N GLU A 1120 25.31 -48.05 -2.22
CA GLU A 1120 24.93 -49.42 -1.88
C GLU A 1120 23.42 -49.64 -2.12
N ASP A 1121 23.06 -50.83 -2.59
CA ASP A 1121 21.65 -51.19 -2.81
C ASP A 1121 20.90 -51.18 -1.47
N GLY A 1122 19.83 -50.37 -1.41
CA GLY A 1122 18.96 -50.29 -0.24
C GLY A 1122 19.51 -49.45 0.92
N GLU A 1123 20.57 -48.67 0.72
CA GLU A 1123 20.99 -47.68 1.74
C GLU A 1123 19.89 -46.61 1.95
N GLY A 1124 19.82 -46.08 3.19
CA GLY A 1124 18.89 -45.00 3.52
C GLY A 1124 19.39 -43.66 2.98
N VAL A 1125 18.48 -42.90 2.35
CA VAL A 1125 18.75 -41.57 1.82
C VAL A 1125 17.79 -40.57 2.48
N THR A 1126 18.31 -39.62 3.23
CA THR A 1126 17.51 -38.57 3.86
C THR A 1126 17.42 -37.37 2.93
N ILE A 1127 16.20 -36.87 2.69
CA ILE A 1127 15.93 -35.64 1.95
C ILE A 1127 15.25 -34.63 2.87
N GLY A 1128 15.53 -33.34 2.75
CA GLY A 1128 14.94 -32.35 3.65
C GLY A 1128 15.21 -30.88 3.34
N VAL A 1129 14.62 -30.01 4.16
CA VAL A 1129 14.86 -28.56 4.20
C VAL A 1129 15.34 -28.19 5.59
N GLU A 1130 16.42 -27.41 5.67
CA GLU A 1130 16.98 -26.91 6.91
C GLU A 1130 17.12 -25.39 6.91
N LYS A 1131 16.80 -24.76 8.04
CA LYS A 1131 16.95 -23.33 8.27
C LYS A 1131 17.70 -23.11 9.57
N ASP A 1132 18.86 -22.46 9.50
CA ASP A 1132 19.79 -22.36 10.62
C ASP A 1132 19.45 -21.16 11.53
N GLU A 1133 19.31 -19.96 10.96
CA GLU A 1133 19.09 -18.69 11.68
C GLU A 1133 17.71 -18.09 11.41
N VAL A 1134 17.22 -17.25 12.34
CA VAL A 1134 15.96 -16.49 12.20
C VAL A 1134 16.24 -15.00 12.05
N ILE A 1135 15.60 -14.38 11.06
CA ILE A 1135 15.44 -12.93 10.95
C ILE A 1135 13.97 -12.62 11.24
N THR A 1136 13.68 -11.57 12.01
CA THR A 1136 12.30 -11.11 12.28
C THR A 1136 11.48 -11.02 11.00
N ASN A 1137 10.30 -11.62 10.97
CA ASN A 1137 9.40 -11.68 9.80
C ASN A 1137 9.99 -12.35 8.56
N ASP A 1138 11.06 -13.12 8.73
CA ASP A 1138 11.57 -13.95 7.64
C ASP A 1138 10.55 -15.02 7.25
N TRP A 1139 10.61 -15.38 5.99
CA TRP A 1139 9.55 -16.17 5.40
C TRP A 1139 10.13 -17.13 4.38
N THR A 1140 9.72 -18.39 4.49
CA THR A 1140 10.10 -19.47 3.60
C THR A 1140 8.85 -20.24 3.23
N CYS A 1141 8.67 -20.50 1.94
CA CYS A 1141 7.72 -21.51 1.45
C CYS A 1141 8.47 -22.47 0.54
N PHE A 1142 8.08 -23.76 0.57
CA PHE A 1142 8.59 -24.77 -0.34
C PHE A 1142 7.61 -25.93 -0.51
N ASP A 1143 7.73 -26.65 -1.62
CA ASP A 1143 6.85 -27.75 -2.04
C ASP A 1143 7.49 -28.60 -3.18
N ASN A 1144 6.73 -29.56 -3.73
CA ASN A 1144 6.98 -30.26 -5.00
C ASN A 1144 8.31 -31.05 -5.07
N PHE A 1145 8.58 -31.90 -4.09
CA PHE A 1145 9.76 -32.77 -4.14
C PHE A 1145 9.61 -33.89 -5.17
N HIS A 1146 10.48 -33.94 -6.17
CA HIS A 1146 10.54 -35.07 -7.12
C HIS A 1146 11.88 -35.80 -7.06
N LEU A 1147 11.83 -37.13 -7.15
CA LEU A 1147 13.00 -37.98 -7.14
C LEU A 1147 13.08 -38.83 -8.41
N TYR A 1148 14.20 -38.70 -9.11
CA TYR A 1148 14.46 -39.40 -10.36
C TYR A 1148 15.66 -40.32 -10.23
N TYR A 1149 15.51 -41.59 -10.64
CA TYR A 1149 16.62 -42.52 -10.78
C TYR A 1149 17.24 -42.41 -12.17
N LEU A 1150 18.51 -42.03 -12.23
CA LEU A 1150 19.27 -41.83 -13.46
C LEU A 1150 20.00 -43.10 -13.91
N GLY A 1151 19.92 -44.20 -13.17
CA GLY A 1151 20.60 -45.45 -13.49
C GLY A 1151 21.98 -45.60 -12.81
N ALA A 1152 22.47 -46.84 -12.82
CA ALA A 1152 23.74 -47.21 -12.22
C ALA A 1152 24.94 -46.99 -13.15
N GLY A 1153 26.11 -46.76 -12.56
CA GLY A 1153 27.41 -46.71 -13.24
C GLY A 1153 27.76 -45.35 -13.84
N GLU A 1154 29.05 -45.03 -13.93
CA GLU A 1154 29.58 -43.70 -14.31
C GLU A 1154 29.06 -43.15 -15.65
N ALA A 1155 28.59 -43.99 -16.57
CA ALA A 1155 27.96 -43.52 -17.82
C ALA A 1155 26.68 -42.69 -17.57
N ASN A 1156 26.02 -42.93 -16.44
CA ASN A 1156 24.82 -42.26 -15.98
C ASN A 1156 25.10 -41.13 -14.98
N ARG A 1157 26.38 -40.79 -14.74
CA ARG A 1157 26.72 -39.67 -13.87
C ARG A 1157 26.25 -38.35 -14.52
N PRO A 1158 25.45 -37.55 -13.80
CA PRO A 1158 25.01 -36.26 -14.30
C PRO A 1158 26.10 -35.18 -14.12
N ASP A 1159 26.06 -34.17 -14.98
CA ASP A 1159 27.15 -33.21 -15.15
C ASP A 1159 27.28 -32.21 -13.97
N ASP A 1160 26.23 -32.07 -13.16
CA ASP A 1160 26.17 -31.28 -11.93
C ASP A 1160 26.86 -31.96 -10.74
N ILE A 1161 27.29 -33.23 -10.86
CA ILE A 1161 28.14 -33.89 -9.88
C ILE A 1161 29.61 -33.72 -10.31
N PRO A 1162 30.38 -32.83 -9.65
CA PRO A 1162 31.70 -32.40 -10.13
C PRO A 1162 32.61 -33.59 -10.45
N ASN A 1163 33.07 -33.66 -11.70
CA ASN A 1163 34.14 -34.59 -12.08
C ASN A 1163 35.33 -34.31 -11.17
N GLY A 1164 35.85 -35.34 -10.51
CA GLY A 1164 37.00 -35.18 -9.63
C GLY A 1164 38.09 -34.32 -10.31
N VAL A 1165 38.38 -33.17 -9.69
CA VAL A 1165 39.53 -32.26 -9.93
C VAL A 1165 39.65 -31.58 -11.30
N GLU A 1166 38.99 -32.02 -12.38
CA GLU A 1166 39.34 -31.51 -13.73
C GLU A 1166 38.38 -30.48 -14.38
N ASP A 1167 37.12 -30.30 -13.95
CA ASP A 1167 36.17 -29.39 -14.64
C ASP A 1167 35.76 -28.12 -13.88
N ALA A 1168 36.27 -27.87 -12.68
CA ALA A 1168 35.78 -26.80 -11.79
C ALA A 1168 36.45 -25.42 -11.98
N VAL A 1169 36.71 -24.98 -13.21
CA VAL A 1169 37.25 -23.61 -13.46
C VAL A 1169 36.58 -22.97 -14.68
N ALA A 1170 35.39 -22.41 -14.48
CA ALA A 1170 34.81 -21.44 -15.42
C ALA A 1170 34.74 -20.01 -14.84
N ASP A 1171 34.46 -19.83 -13.54
CA ASP A 1171 34.14 -18.48 -12.99
C ASP A 1171 35.16 -17.90 -12.00
N GLY A 1172 36.32 -18.51 -11.81
CA GLY A 1172 37.45 -17.89 -11.10
C GLY A 1172 37.26 -17.61 -9.59
N LYS A 1173 36.12 -17.99 -8.97
CA LYS A 1173 35.92 -18.00 -7.52
C LYS A 1173 35.74 -19.45 -7.05
N ALA A 1174 36.72 -19.99 -6.33
CA ALA A 1174 36.60 -21.30 -5.72
C ALA A 1174 35.69 -21.23 -4.48
N MET A 1175 34.55 -21.93 -4.51
CA MET A 1175 33.66 -22.15 -3.36
C MET A 1175 34.02 -23.41 -2.56
N VAL A 1176 33.61 -23.49 -1.30
CA VAL A 1176 33.84 -24.66 -0.42
C VAL A 1176 32.88 -25.79 -0.78
N VAL A 1177 33.40 -26.97 -1.09
CA VAL A 1177 32.63 -28.19 -1.45
C VAL A 1177 32.46 -29.13 -0.26
N SER A 1178 33.39 -29.14 0.67
CA SER A 1178 33.28 -29.93 1.91
C SER A 1178 34.26 -29.43 2.96
N SER A 1179 33.91 -29.47 4.24
CA SER A 1179 34.81 -29.11 5.33
C SER A 1179 35.09 -30.32 6.23
N ALA A 1180 36.33 -30.47 6.67
CA ALA A 1180 36.73 -31.46 7.66
C ALA A 1180 37.32 -30.78 8.89
N TRP A 1181 36.92 -31.21 10.08
CA TRP A 1181 37.39 -30.64 11.34
C TRP A 1181 38.46 -31.51 11.98
N TYR A 1182 39.47 -30.86 12.55
CA TYR A 1182 40.54 -31.50 13.30
C TYR A 1182 40.80 -30.76 14.60
N THR A 1183 41.13 -31.49 15.65
CA THR A 1183 41.75 -30.87 16.84
C THR A 1183 43.11 -30.26 16.46
N ILE A 1184 43.64 -29.35 17.29
CA ILE A 1184 44.99 -28.79 17.06
C ILE A 1184 46.10 -29.85 16.94
N ASN A 1185 45.87 -31.07 17.44
CA ASN A 1185 46.78 -32.22 17.35
C ASN A 1185 46.58 -33.06 16.07
N GLY A 1186 45.72 -32.63 15.14
CA GLY A 1186 45.48 -33.30 13.86
C GLY A 1186 44.55 -34.52 13.93
N VAL A 1187 43.86 -34.75 15.05
CA VAL A 1187 42.83 -35.80 15.16
C VAL A 1187 41.55 -35.31 14.52
N ARG A 1188 41.04 -36.04 13.53
CA ARG A 1188 39.77 -35.73 12.85
C ARG A 1188 38.60 -35.85 13.83
N VAL A 1189 37.73 -34.86 13.81
CA VAL A 1189 36.47 -34.82 14.57
C VAL A 1189 35.34 -34.51 13.61
N ALA A 1190 34.12 -34.98 13.90
CA ALA A 1190 32.95 -34.69 13.07
C ALA A 1190 32.67 -33.19 13.05
N GLU A 1191 32.72 -32.57 14.23
CA GLU A 1191 32.59 -31.14 14.45
C GLU A 1191 33.22 -30.75 15.81
N PRO A 1192 33.51 -29.46 16.05
CA PRO A 1192 33.97 -29.00 17.35
C PRO A 1192 32.84 -29.01 18.40
N LYS A 1193 32.92 -29.89 19.40
CA LYS A 1193 31.92 -29.98 20.49
C LYS A 1193 32.36 -29.38 21.82
N GLN A 1194 33.59 -28.85 21.89
CA GLN A 1194 34.18 -28.31 23.12
C GLN A 1194 34.99 -27.07 22.82
N ARG A 1195 35.02 -26.10 23.76
CA ARG A 1195 35.87 -24.90 23.68
C ARG A 1195 37.32 -25.27 23.37
N GLY A 1196 37.91 -24.65 22.36
CA GLY A 1196 39.27 -24.97 21.94
C GLY A 1196 39.62 -24.48 20.55
N ILE A 1197 40.88 -24.70 20.16
CA ILE A 1197 41.38 -24.37 18.82
C ILE A 1197 41.28 -25.61 17.94
N TYR A 1198 40.51 -25.50 16.86
CA TYR A 1198 40.34 -26.52 15.84
C TYR A 1198 40.94 -26.02 14.52
N ILE A 1199 41.19 -26.97 13.63
CA ILE A 1199 41.59 -26.73 12.25
C ILE A 1199 40.40 -27.17 11.40
N ARG A 1200 39.75 -26.22 10.74
CA ARG A 1200 38.79 -26.53 9.68
C ARG A 1200 39.56 -26.58 8.37
N GLN A 1201 39.44 -27.69 7.66
CA GLN A 1201 40.05 -27.90 6.36
C GLN A 1201 38.94 -27.94 5.31
N ASP A 1202 38.83 -26.85 4.56
CA ASP A 1202 37.86 -26.67 3.50
C ASP A 1202 38.46 -27.21 2.21
N LYS A 1203 37.75 -28.14 1.57
CA LYS A 1203 38.03 -28.59 0.22
C LYS A 1203 37.30 -27.65 -0.73
N MET A 1204 38.07 -26.96 -1.55
CA MET A 1204 37.55 -26.00 -2.50
C MET A 1204 37.11 -26.70 -3.78
N SER A 1205 36.22 -26.06 -4.53
CA SER A 1205 35.71 -26.50 -5.83
C SER A 1205 36.83 -26.66 -6.85
N ASP A 1206 37.87 -25.83 -6.78
CA ASP A 1206 39.09 -25.94 -7.60
C ASP A 1206 40.07 -27.05 -7.15
N GLY A 1207 39.68 -27.88 -6.18
CA GLY A 1207 40.51 -28.96 -5.64
C GLY A 1207 41.60 -28.50 -4.67
N THR A 1208 41.76 -27.19 -4.42
CA THR A 1208 42.65 -26.70 -3.37
C THR A 1208 42.07 -26.98 -1.99
N THR A 1209 42.92 -26.92 -0.98
CA THR A 1209 42.51 -27.12 0.41
C THR A 1209 42.88 -25.89 1.22
N GLN A 1210 41.87 -25.23 1.81
CA GLN A 1210 42.05 -24.10 2.68
C GLN A 1210 41.92 -24.54 4.14
N SER A 1211 43.01 -24.47 4.89
CA SER A 1211 42.97 -24.74 6.33
C SER A 1211 42.90 -23.45 7.13
N VAL A 1212 41.82 -23.28 7.88
CA VAL A 1212 41.64 -22.15 8.81
C VAL A 1212 41.69 -22.65 10.26
N LYS A 1213 42.39 -21.90 11.11
CA LYS A 1213 42.36 -22.12 12.55
C LYS A 1213 41.13 -21.44 13.11
N VAL A 1214 40.24 -22.22 13.70
CA VAL A 1214 38.99 -21.76 14.28
C VAL A 1214 39.09 -21.88 15.78
N MET A 1215 38.88 -20.77 16.49
CA MET A 1215 38.74 -20.75 17.93
C MET A 1215 37.26 -20.91 18.26
N VAL A 1216 36.88 -22.05 18.79
CA VAL A 1216 35.52 -22.32 19.25
C VAL A 1216 35.47 -21.87 20.71
N ARG A 1217 34.72 -20.80 20.95
CA ARG A 1217 34.70 -20.06 22.22
C ARG A 1217 33.69 -20.59 23.20
#